data_AF-A0A350ETY0-F1
#
_entry.id   AF-A0A350ETY0-F1
#
_cell.length_a   1.000
_cell.length_b   1.000
_cell.length_c   1.000
_cell.angle_alpha   90.00
_cell.angle_beta   90.00
_cell.angle_gamma   90.00
#
_symmetry.space_group_name_H-M   'P 1'
#
loop_
_entity.id
_entity.type
_entity.pdbx_description
1 polymer ?
#
loop_
_entity_poly.entity_id
_entity_poly.type
_entity_poly.pdbx_seq_one_letter_code
_entity_poly.pdbx_strand_id
1 'polypeptide(L)'
;MLVCVFLIGSLAQAASSFTNPPIVLTVEGTNVWIRPHQTNTWITAFPRQELQEKDRGRTGADSRTSIRLSDLSVLRIGVFSEFEIQPLPEPEIEAEFSLWRGLMRLLNRDRPGIHRFKTPTATAATRGTEFVLEVDEDTGRTRLTVFEGEAEMTNEFGAALIGPGEQGEAIAGRAPTVTAVIDTTAIVQWSLYYPGVLHLEDVELTAEERAELAASLAAYGVGDLLGALAAYPEGRVPTSGDESVYLAALWLSAGRVATAEQLLDDLAESIDGQSRAGRMSAALRRMVALVNQRPLPVASPDASRSFSATEWLVESYELQSRFFLTEALTAARESVRVAPDFAFGWVRVAELEFSHGRVPEALEALEALDRSFALALRNAQAVALRGFLLAAQNRITAAIEEFERAIELDGGLGNAWLGRGLCRIRQGDADAGRFDLQVAAALEPQRSILRSYLGKAFANAGDTRLARRELHLAQAMDPKDPTPWLYSALLLRDENRANEAVRDLEHSQELNENRRVYRSRLLLDQDRAVRGANLARVYQEAGLDDVSLREAARAVNSDYANYSAHLFLANSYNALRDPDQINLRFETAWFSEYLLANLLAPVGAGTLSQAVSQQEYSKLFERNRFGFSASADYFSHGEWFQRATQHGLLGNSSYAAEFFRHTDDGQRPNNDLEQLALVLNLKHQLTPQDGLYFRASYYDTESGDVFPYFDPANANPTVRLGERHEPWLLAGYHHEWQPGHHLVALGGWLNARFQVTNGLHTTPVFDRGTGGPVQAAVPMLSVQDYRGDLDLHSLELQDIWQRGDHTLVIGGTAQTSDFNTRNQQDAFAFFNGTPVTFNLTQHIRSDFLRLGAYVYDHWQVHPDILLVGGISYHHVTHPRNHRFAPLVEGEDSRGQVSPKGGVIWTPTSRTTVRAAYAQGIGGASLDQSVRLEPSQVAGFNQAFRSLIPESIAGANSAPTFETAALSLEQKLGERLFLGLAGEAHWSEVDRTIGVVNFVIPTTLGSGFSAGSTREELNFREQSLIATAQQLLGDHWGLGVRYRLSRAELDQLYPELPATVTTLGGFQRQQDVEAILHQLHLGATYNHPSGFFGRAGAVWTAQSNTGYSPDLPGDDFWQF
;
A
#
# COMPACT_ATOMS: atom_id res chain seq x y z
N MET A 1 9.86 78.75 -2.13
CA MET A 1 8.77 77.78 -1.90
C MET A 1 9.24 76.88 -0.76
N LEU A 2 8.46 76.81 0.32
CA LEU A 2 8.90 76.47 1.68
C LEU A 2 9.46 75.05 1.83
N VAL A 3 10.55 74.99 2.60
CA VAL A 3 11.09 73.85 3.33
C VAL A 3 10.26 73.67 4.62
N CYS A 4 9.93 72.42 4.99
CA CYS A 4 9.66 72.07 6.40
C CYS A 4 10.11 70.62 6.71
N VAL A 5 10.91 70.55 7.75
CA VAL A 5 11.49 69.40 8.49
C VAL A 5 10.43 68.75 9.37
N PHE A 6 10.53 67.44 9.63
CA PHE A 6 10.37 66.74 10.93
C PHE A 6 10.63 65.22 10.68
N LEU A 7 11.24 64.39 11.53
CA LEU A 7 12.24 64.51 12.58
C LEU A 7 12.73 63.06 12.86
N ILE A 8 14.00 62.87 13.16
CA ILE A 8 14.63 61.55 13.37
C ILE A 8 14.13 60.89 14.65
N GLY A 9 13.73 59.62 14.54
CA GLY A 9 13.66 58.66 15.65
C GLY A 9 14.43 57.41 15.26
N SER A 10 15.75 57.45 15.38
CA SER A 10 16.60 56.27 15.21
C SER A 10 16.51 55.40 16.45
N LEU A 11 15.67 54.36 16.41
CA LEU A 11 15.90 53.17 17.22
C LEU A 11 16.98 52.37 16.49
N ALA A 12 18.21 52.43 17.03
CA ALA A 12 19.27 51.53 16.63
C ALA A 12 18.85 50.11 16.99
N GLN A 13 18.39 49.36 15.99
CA GLN A 13 18.17 47.93 16.11
C GLN A 13 19.56 47.30 16.18
N ALA A 14 19.94 46.81 17.36
CA ALA A 14 21.14 46.00 17.50
C ALA A 14 21.03 44.82 16.53
N ALA A 15 22.05 44.63 15.69
CA ALA A 15 22.11 43.46 14.81
C ALA A 15 22.21 42.20 15.68
N SER A 16 21.20 41.34 15.62
CA SER A 16 21.22 40.00 16.21
C SER A 16 22.46 39.24 15.71
N SER A 17 23.25 38.66 16.63
CA SER A 17 24.36 37.77 16.26
C SER A 17 23.88 36.41 15.73
N PHE A 18 22.62 36.06 16.00
CA PHE A 18 21.99 34.82 15.54
C PHE A 18 21.56 34.95 14.07
N THR A 19 21.98 34.00 13.24
CA THR A 19 21.49 33.83 11.86
C THR A 19 20.02 33.40 11.81
N ASN A 20 19.55 32.69 12.85
CA ASN A 20 18.15 32.38 13.13
C ASN A 20 17.89 32.68 14.61
N PRO A 21 17.10 33.68 14.99
CA PRO A 21 16.83 33.95 16.41
C PRO A 21 16.05 32.77 17.03
N PRO A 22 16.25 32.48 18.34
CA PRO A 22 15.40 31.55 19.06
C PRO A 22 13.94 32.04 19.06
N ILE A 23 12.97 31.13 18.93
CA ILE A 23 11.54 31.46 18.83
C ILE A 23 10.72 30.61 19.78
N VAL A 24 9.78 31.23 20.49
CA VAL A 24 8.74 30.52 21.27
C VAL A 24 7.82 29.77 20.31
N LEU A 25 7.83 28.45 20.36
CA LEU A 25 6.97 27.57 19.55
C LEU A 25 5.59 27.38 20.20
N THR A 26 5.58 27.09 21.50
CA THR A 26 4.35 26.76 22.25
C THR A 26 4.27 27.57 23.52
N VAL A 27 3.07 27.99 23.88
CA VAL A 27 2.73 28.53 25.20
C VAL A 27 1.58 27.68 25.72
N GLU A 28 1.87 26.89 26.75
CA GLU A 28 0.90 26.00 27.38
C GLU A 28 0.61 26.57 28.78
N GLY A 29 -0.64 26.92 29.06
CA GLY A 29 -1.06 27.63 30.28
C GLY A 29 -0.91 29.16 30.18
N THR A 30 -1.22 29.89 31.25
CA THR A 30 -1.28 31.37 31.28
C THR A 30 -0.07 32.07 31.86
N ASN A 31 0.83 31.31 32.47
CA ASN A 31 1.93 31.82 33.30
C ASN A 31 3.28 31.52 32.64
N VAL A 32 3.42 31.87 31.36
CA VAL A 32 4.71 31.90 30.67
C VAL A 32 5.08 33.37 30.46
N TRP A 33 6.23 33.77 30.97
CA TRP A 33 6.70 35.15 30.83
C TRP A 33 8.10 35.19 30.25
N ILE A 34 8.33 36.19 29.41
CA ILE A 34 9.65 36.57 28.90
C ILE A 34 9.99 37.94 29.47
N ARG A 35 11.23 38.12 29.90
CA ARG A 35 11.80 39.42 30.27
C ARG A 35 12.87 39.78 29.25
N PRO A 36 12.54 40.65 28.28
CA PRO A 36 13.52 41.13 27.32
C PRO A 36 14.66 41.85 28.02
N HIS A 37 15.90 41.60 27.60
CA HIS A 37 17.09 42.19 28.21
C HIS A 37 17.06 43.73 28.17
N GLN A 38 16.53 44.29 27.08
CA GLN A 38 16.52 45.73 26.81
C GLN A 38 15.50 46.51 27.67
N THR A 39 14.39 45.87 28.05
CA THR A 39 13.29 46.54 28.78
C THR A 39 13.25 46.17 30.26
N ASN A 40 13.83 45.02 30.64
CA ASN A 40 13.88 44.48 32.00
C ASN A 40 12.51 44.33 32.69
N THR A 41 11.43 44.28 31.90
CA THR A 41 10.05 44.05 32.36
C THR A 41 9.56 42.68 31.90
N TRP A 42 8.90 41.93 32.79
CA TRP A 42 8.26 40.67 32.42
C TRP A 42 7.02 40.96 31.58
N ILE A 43 6.96 40.36 30.39
CA ILE A 43 5.80 40.36 29.50
C ILE A 43 5.31 38.92 29.32
N THR A 44 4.02 38.76 29.11
CA THR A 44 3.44 37.44 28.78
C THR A 44 4.02 36.96 27.45
N ALA A 45 4.46 35.70 27.42
CA ALA A 45 4.97 35.08 26.21
C ALA A 45 3.84 34.80 25.22
N PHE A 46 4.14 34.82 23.92
CA PHE A 46 3.20 34.44 22.87
C PHE A 46 3.88 33.55 21.81
N PRO A 47 3.14 32.66 21.12
CA PRO A 47 3.70 31.86 20.05
C PRO A 47 4.32 32.73 18.95
N ARG A 48 5.41 32.24 18.34
CA ARG A 48 6.22 32.93 17.33
C ARG A 48 6.96 34.17 17.84
N GLN A 49 7.02 34.39 19.16
CA GLN A 49 7.85 35.45 19.75
C GLN A 49 9.34 35.14 19.54
N GLU A 50 10.07 36.04 18.89
CA GLU A 50 11.52 35.97 18.79
C GLU A 50 12.17 36.39 20.12
N LEU A 51 13.19 35.65 20.53
CA LEU A 51 13.99 35.90 21.72
C LEU A 51 15.38 36.41 21.31
N GLN A 52 15.92 37.32 22.11
CA GLN A 52 17.25 37.91 21.93
C GLN A 52 18.24 37.36 22.97
N GLU A 53 19.52 37.63 22.76
CA GLU A 53 20.55 37.32 23.77
C GLU A 53 20.20 37.98 25.12
N LYS A 54 20.38 37.21 26.20
CA LYS A 54 20.11 37.60 27.59
C LYS A 54 18.65 37.82 27.94
N ASP A 55 17.73 37.51 27.03
CA ASP A 55 16.32 37.40 27.39
C ASP A 55 16.15 36.29 28.42
N ARG A 56 15.37 36.56 29.47
CA ARG A 56 15.00 35.56 30.47
C ARG A 56 13.61 35.06 30.25
N GLY A 57 13.35 33.81 30.56
CA GLY A 57 12.01 33.27 30.60
C GLY A 57 11.74 32.56 31.92
N ARG A 58 10.46 32.51 32.29
CA ARG A 58 10.01 31.68 33.41
C ARG A 58 8.63 31.10 33.15
N THR A 59 8.39 29.91 33.68
CA THR A 59 7.10 29.21 33.64
C THR A 59 6.52 29.09 35.05
N GLY A 60 5.20 29.18 35.16
CA GLY A 60 4.46 28.99 36.42
C GLY A 60 4.18 27.52 36.75
N ALA A 61 3.35 27.32 37.77
CA ALA A 61 2.93 26.00 38.28
C ALA A 61 2.19 25.15 37.24
N ASP A 62 1.43 25.82 36.37
CA ASP A 62 0.53 25.21 35.39
C ASP A 62 0.91 25.64 33.98
N SER A 63 2.21 25.90 33.71
CA SER A 63 2.63 26.41 32.42
C SER A 63 3.92 25.82 31.90
N ARG A 64 3.99 25.64 30.59
CA ARG A 64 5.12 25.07 29.85
C ARG A 64 5.31 25.84 28.56
N THR A 65 6.50 25.73 27.99
CA THR A 65 6.78 26.35 26.70
C THR A 65 7.82 25.54 25.95
N SER A 66 7.72 25.54 24.62
CA SER A 66 8.75 25.02 23.76
C SER A 66 9.42 26.15 23.00
N ILE A 67 10.73 26.09 22.84
CA ILE A 67 11.54 27.09 22.14
C ILE A 67 12.31 26.40 21.04
N ARG A 68 12.24 26.93 19.83
CA ARG A 68 13.15 26.59 18.74
C ARG A 68 14.42 27.41 18.91
N LEU A 69 15.56 26.75 19.00
CA LEU A 69 16.85 27.43 19.12
C LEU A 69 17.38 27.86 17.74
N SER A 70 18.50 28.57 17.72
CA SER A 70 19.15 29.07 16.51
C SER A 70 19.62 27.95 15.56
N ASP A 71 19.98 26.81 16.13
CA ASP A 71 20.40 25.59 15.44
C ASP A 71 19.23 24.65 15.07
N LEU A 72 17.99 25.13 15.21
CA LEU A 72 16.74 24.39 14.98
C LEU A 72 16.46 23.27 16.01
N SER A 73 17.24 23.18 17.09
CA SER A 73 16.89 22.34 18.25
C SER A 73 15.56 22.75 18.86
N VAL A 74 14.81 21.78 19.35
CA VAL A 74 13.56 22.02 20.07
C VAL A 74 13.82 21.81 21.56
N LEU A 75 13.70 22.89 22.33
CA LEU A 75 13.85 22.93 23.77
C LEU A 75 12.46 22.98 24.43
N ARG A 76 12.04 21.92 25.11
CA ARG A 76 10.80 21.90 25.90
C ARG A 76 11.11 22.24 27.35
N ILE A 77 10.44 23.25 27.89
CA ILE A 77 10.62 23.78 29.24
C ILE A 77 9.41 23.41 30.10
N GLY A 78 9.67 22.80 31.24
CA GLY A 78 8.65 22.32 32.16
C GLY A 78 8.07 23.40 33.06
N VAL A 79 7.29 22.98 34.06
CA VAL A 79 6.71 23.87 35.07
C VAL A 79 7.78 24.45 35.99
N PHE A 80 7.47 25.58 36.66
CA PHE A 80 8.36 26.24 37.63
C PHE A 80 9.80 26.49 37.17
N SER A 81 10.01 26.62 35.87
CA SER A 81 11.35 26.72 35.31
C SER A 81 11.75 28.17 35.11
N GLU A 82 13.01 28.50 35.34
CA GLU A 82 13.57 29.83 35.02
C GLU A 82 14.86 29.66 34.20
N PHE A 83 14.90 30.35 33.06
CA PHE A 83 15.97 30.19 32.07
C PHE A 83 16.43 31.53 31.48
N GLU A 84 17.61 31.53 30.87
CA GLU A 84 18.18 32.67 30.14
C GLU A 84 18.80 32.19 28.82
N ILE A 85 18.53 32.91 27.73
CA ILE A 85 19.22 32.74 26.45
C ILE A 85 20.63 33.33 26.60
N GLN A 86 21.67 32.51 26.48
CA GLN A 86 23.04 33.02 26.57
C GLN A 86 23.54 33.48 25.19
N PRO A 87 24.42 34.51 25.14
CA PRO A 87 25.20 34.78 23.95
C PRO A 87 26.14 33.60 23.68
N LEU A 88 26.41 33.30 22.41
CA LEU A 88 27.36 32.26 22.03
C LEU A 88 28.79 32.76 22.33
N PRO A 89 29.53 32.17 23.29
CA PRO A 89 30.84 32.68 23.69
C PRO A 89 31.95 32.28 22.72
N GLU A 90 31.75 31.19 21.97
CA GLU A 90 32.74 30.55 21.09
C GLU A 90 32.04 30.04 19.81
N PRO A 91 32.71 30.02 18.64
CA PRO A 91 32.11 29.56 17.38
C PRO A 91 31.69 28.09 17.35
N GLU A 92 32.22 27.27 18.26
CA GLU A 92 32.01 25.81 18.33
C GLU A 92 30.74 25.43 19.11
N ILE A 93 30.14 26.38 19.82
CA ILE A 93 28.90 26.19 20.59
C ILE A 93 27.75 26.68 19.73
N GLU A 94 26.82 25.78 19.42
CA GLU A 94 25.68 26.11 18.54
C GLU A 94 24.52 26.76 19.30
N ALA A 95 24.39 26.43 20.59
CA ALA A 95 23.41 27.03 21.49
C ALA A 95 23.91 27.01 22.94
N GLU A 96 23.73 28.11 23.67
CA GLU A 96 24.04 28.21 25.10
C GLU A 96 22.84 28.72 25.90
N PHE A 97 22.54 28.05 27.01
CA PHE A 97 21.37 28.33 27.84
C PHE A 97 21.76 28.28 29.32
N SER A 98 21.05 29.04 30.15
CA SER A 98 21.09 28.84 31.59
C SER A 98 19.75 28.32 32.09
N LEU A 99 19.77 27.33 32.97
CA LEU A 99 18.62 26.85 33.71
C LEU A 99 18.90 27.03 35.20
N TRP A 100 18.14 27.90 35.84
CA TRP A 100 18.33 28.26 37.25
C TRP A 100 17.57 27.35 38.20
N ARG A 101 16.39 26.89 37.78
CA ARG A 101 15.51 25.95 38.47
C ARG A 101 14.52 25.34 37.48
N GLY A 102 13.90 24.24 37.87
CA GLY A 102 12.91 23.53 37.09
C GLY A 102 13.53 22.49 36.16
N LEU A 103 12.89 22.21 35.03
CA LEU A 103 13.31 21.12 34.15
C LEU A 103 13.16 21.49 32.69
N MET A 104 14.04 20.96 31.86
CA MET A 104 13.99 21.13 30.42
C MET A 104 14.42 19.86 29.70
N ARG A 105 13.99 19.74 28.45
CA ARG A 105 14.31 18.63 27.55
C ARG A 105 14.69 19.20 26.20
N LEU A 106 15.79 18.71 25.63
CA LEU A 106 16.24 19.12 24.31
C LEU A 106 16.14 17.96 23.34
N LEU A 107 15.62 18.23 22.13
CA LEU A 107 15.70 17.35 20.97
C LEU A 107 16.35 18.11 19.81
N ASN A 108 17.54 17.66 19.38
CA ASN A 108 18.22 18.16 18.18
C ASN A 108 18.41 17.02 17.19
N ARG A 109 18.04 17.23 15.92
CA ARG A 109 18.25 16.25 14.83
C ARG A 109 18.95 16.79 13.60
N ASP A 110 19.07 18.10 13.42
CA ASP A 110 19.59 18.66 12.16
C ASP A 110 21.12 18.54 12.06
N ARG A 111 21.87 18.97 13.08
CA ARG A 111 23.34 18.95 13.07
C ARG A 111 23.92 18.53 14.42
N PRO A 112 25.03 17.76 14.43
CA PRO A 112 25.77 17.49 15.66
C PRO A 112 26.49 18.77 16.11
N GLY A 113 25.89 19.45 17.08
CA GLY A 113 26.42 20.65 17.73
C GLY A 113 26.81 20.41 19.19
N ILE A 114 27.59 21.33 19.76
CA ILE A 114 27.81 21.39 21.21
C ILE A 114 26.77 22.37 21.78
N HIS A 115 25.91 21.87 22.66
CA HIS A 115 25.08 22.72 23.50
C HIS A 115 25.72 22.87 24.87
N ARG A 116 25.75 24.09 25.39
CA ARG A 116 26.28 24.37 26.73
C ARG A 116 25.15 24.85 27.65
N PHE A 117 25.02 24.22 28.80
CA PHE A 117 24.03 24.55 29.82
C PHE A 117 24.72 24.99 31.10
N LYS A 118 24.39 26.19 31.57
CA LYS A 118 24.83 26.69 32.86
C LYS A 118 23.73 26.48 33.89
N THR A 119 24.06 25.83 34.99
CA THR A 119 23.19 25.66 36.15
C THR A 119 23.89 26.20 37.41
N PRO A 120 23.19 26.34 38.55
CA PRO A 120 23.81 26.84 39.77
C PRO A 120 24.98 26.00 40.29
N THR A 121 25.02 24.70 39.99
CA THR A 121 25.97 23.74 40.57
C THR A 121 26.92 23.09 39.57
N ALA A 122 26.69 23.27 38.25
CA ALA A 122 27.57 22.76 37.20
C ALA A 122 27.38 23.50 35.86
N THR A 123 28.33 23.30 34.95
CA THR A 123 28.16 23.54 33.52
C THR A 123 28.16 22.20 32.81
N ALA A 124 27.12 21.94 32.02
CA ALA A 124 27.03 20.75 31.18
C ALA A 124 27.27 21.11 29.72
N ALA A 125 28.25 20.48 29.08
CA ALA A 125 28.45 20.54 27.64
C ALA A 125 27.98 19.22 27.03
N THR A 126 26.94 19.26 26.20
CA THR A 126 26.36 18.07 25.58
C THR A 126 26.80 17.98 24.13
N ARG A 127 27.35 16.81 23.75
CA ARG A 127 27.56 16.37 22.37
C ARG A 127 26.56 15.26 22.09
N GLY A 128 25.34 15.64 21.79
CA GLY A 128 24.24 14.69 21.73
C GLY A 128 23.00 15.29 21.15
N THR A 129 22.00 14.44 21.00
CA THR A 129 20.79 14.77 20.23
C THR A 129 19.53 14.68 21.08
N GLU A 130 19.58 14.09 22.29
CA GLU A 130 18.45 14.06 23.21
C GLU A 130 18.86 13.90 24.70
N PHE A 131 18.45 14.83 25.57
CA PHE A 131 18.68 14.78 27.02
C PHE A 131 17.61 15.54 27.81
N VAL A 132 17.55 15.28 29.12
CA VAL A 132 16.75 16.04 30.10
C VAL A 132 17.69 16.63 31.16
N LEU A 133 17.48 17.91 31.47
CA LEU A 133 18.20 18.64 32.52
C LEU A 133 17.21 19.13 33.57
N GLU A 134 17.45 18.80 34.83
CA GLU A 134 16.64 19.17 35.98
C GLU A 134 17.50 19.94 37.00
N VAL A 135 16.97 21.02 37.56
CA VAL A 135 17.59 21.80 38.63
C VAL A 135 16.57 21.99 39.75
N ASP A 136 16.87 21.40 40.90
CA ASP A 136 16.06 21.47 42.11
C ASP A 136 15.99 22.92 42.66
N GLU A 137 14.80 23.40 42.99
CA GLU A 137 14.55 24.79 43.38
C GLU A 137 15.21 25.14 44.73
N ASP A 138 15.17 24.21 45.70
CA ASP A 138 15.63 24.47 47.08
C ASP A 138 17.14 24.24 47.22
N THR A 139 17.67 23.22 46.55
CA THR A 139 19.05 22.77 46.74
C THR A 139 19.99 23.19 45.62
N GLY A 140 19.46 23.63 44.46
CA GLY A 140 20.23 23.89 43.25
C GLY A 140 20.89 22.65 42.65
N ARG A 141 20.51 21.45 43.12
CA ARG A 141 21.03 20.17 42.64
C ARG A 141 20.68 20.00 41.16
N THR A 142 21.70 19.78 40.34
CA THR A 142 21.55 19.57 38.90
C THR A 142 21.57 18.08 38.58
N ARG A 143 20.59 17.61 37.82
CA ARG A 143 20.58 16.27 37.24
C ARG A 143 20.51 16.37 35.72
N LEU A 144 21.42 15.70 35.02
CA LEU A 144 21.46 15.63 33.57
C LEU A 144 21.34 14.17 33.14
N THR A 145 20.23 13.83 32.50
CA THR A 145 19.97 12.49 31.96
C THR A 145 20.16 12.50 30.46
N VAL A 146 21.12 11.72 29.97
CA VAL A 146 21.42 11.63 28.54
C VAL A 146 20.71 10.40 27.96
N PHE A 147 19.67 10.62 27.15
CA PHE A 147 19.06 9.53 26.40
C PHE A 147 19.93 9.17 25.20
N GLU A 148 20.57 10.18 24.61
CA GLU A 148 21.31 10.02 23.38
C GLU A 148 22.45 11.02 23.20
N GLY A 149 23.63 10.48 22.88
CA GLY A 149 24.89 11.22 22.76
C GLY A 149 25.71 11.13 24.04
N GLU A 150 26.56 12.11 24.26
CA GLU A 150 27.40 12.21 25.45
C GLU A 150 27.30 13.62 26.06
N ALA A 151 27.51 13.73 27.35
CA ALA A 151 27.61 15.01 28.02
C ALA A 151 28.79 15.03 29.00
N GLU A 152 29.47 16.15 29.06
CA GLU A 152 30.45 16.43 30.11
C GLU A 152 29.83 17.42 31.09
N MET A 153 29.72 17.03 32.36
CA MET A 153 29.28 17.91 33.42
C MET A 153 30.46 18.31 34.30
N THR A 154 30.69 19.62 34.43
CA THR A 154 31.86 20.19 35.09
C THR A 154 31.47 21.19 36.17
N ASN A 155 32.23 21.21 37.26
CA ASN A 155 32.18 22.30 38.25
C ASN A 155 33.58 22.53 38.85
N GLU A 156 33.68 23.41 39.84
CA GLU A 156 34.97 23.76 40.46
C GLU A 156 35.66 22.59 41.20
N PHE A 157 34.94 21.50 41.49
CA PHE A 157 35.44 20.32 42.22
C PHE A 157 35.80 19.15 41.30
N GLY A 158 35.41 19.17 40.02
CA GLY A 158 35.73 18.12 39.06
C GLY A 158 34.82 18.07 37.83
N ALA A 159 35.00 17.03 37.02
CA ALA A 159 34.24 16.76 35.81
C ALA A 159 33.75 15.29 35.79
N ALA A 160 32.61 15.05 35.15
CA ALA A 160 32.07 13.72 34.90
C ALA A 160 31.55 13.62 33.46
N LEU A 161 31.93 12.54 32.77
CA LEU A 161 31.41 12.19 31.45
C LEU A 161 30.18 11.30 31.63
N ILE A 162 29.09 11.64 30.95
CA ILE A 162 27.77 10.99 31.04
C ILE A 162 27.46 10.44 29.65
N GLY A 163 27.37 9.13 29.53
CA GLY A 163 27.02 8.44 28.28
C GLY A 163 25.51 8.21 28.10
N PRO A 164 25.12 7.55 26.99
CA PRO A 164 23.73 7.19 26.73
C PRO A 164 23.16 6.27 27.83
N GLY A 165 21.96 6.59 28.33
CA GLY A 165 21.31 5.84 29.40
C GLY A 165 21.88 6.12 30.80
N GLU A 166 22.80 7.07 30.92
CA GLU A 166 23.38 7.49 32.18
C GLU A 166 22.83 8.85 32.63
N GLN A 167 22.97 9.11 33.92
CA GLN A 167 22.56 10.34 34.57
C GLN A 167 23.70 10.90 35.39
N GLY A 168 24.10 12.14 35.07
CA GLY A 168 25.01 12.91 35.89
C GLY A 168 24.25 13.67 36.97
N GLU A 169 24.87 13.78 38.14
CA GLU A 169 24.38 14.57 39.26
C GLU A 169 25.45 15.51 39.81
N ALA A 170 25.11 16.79 39.95
CA ALA A 170 25.94 17.80 40.59
C ALA A 170 25.21 18.41 41.79
N ILE A 171 25.88 18.40 42.94
CA ILE A 171 25.40 18.97 44.20
C ILE A 171 26.42 20.01 44.65
N ALA A 172 25.96 21.09 45.28
CA ALA A 172 26.84 22.15 45.78
C ALA A 172 27.97 21.59 46.67
N GLY A 173 29.22 22.01 46.41
CA GLY A 173 30.38 21.62 47.20
C GLY A 173 30.99 20.24 46.88
N ARG A 174 30.52 19.53 45.85
CA ARG A 174 31.02 18.20 45.46
C ARG A 174 31.28 18.10 43.95
N ALA A 175 32.19 17.22 43.55
CA ALA A 175 32.39 16.88 42.14
C ALA A 175 31.15 16.18 41.56
N PRO A 176 30.83 16.38 40.28
CA PRO A 176 29.75 15.66 39.59
C PRO A 176 29.94 14.15 39.65
N THR A 177 28.85 13.38 39.79
CA THR A 177 28.86 11.91 39.84
C THR A 177 27.92 11.31 38.80
N VAL A 178 28.23 10.13 38.29
CA VAL A 178 27.41 9.41 37.30
C VAL A 178 26.66 8.25 37.97
N THR A 179 25.40 8.09 37.60
CA THR A 179 24.51 7.00 38.03
C THR A 179 23.76 6.44 36.82
N ALA A 180 23.36 5.17 36.86
CA ALA A 180 22.51 4.58 35.82
C ALA A 180 21.07 5.07 35.95
N VAL A 181 20.40 5.31 34.82
CA VAL A 181 18.96 5.64 34.80
C VAL A 181 18.14 4.38 34.98
N ILE A 182 17.25 4.35 35.98
CA ILE A 182 16.44 3.17 36.30
C ILE A 182 15.10 3.17 35.54
N ASP A 183 14.51 4.34 35.28
CA ASP A 183 13.26 4.48 34.53
C ASP A 183 13.25 5.76 33.68
N THR A 184 13.58 5.63 32.41
CA THR A 184 13.56 6.71 31.41
C THR A 184 12.15 7.22 31.10
N THR A 185 11.12 6.41 31.36
CA THR A 185 9.71 6.68 31.05
C THR A 185 9.11 7.66 32.05
N ALA A 186 9.37 7.43 33.35
CA ALA A 186 8.95 8.32 34.43
C ALA A 186 9.49 9.75 34.27
N ILE A 187 10.72 9.90 33.76
CA ILE A 187 11.41 11.19 33.61
C ILE A 187 10.73 12.12 32.59
N VAL A 188 10.02 11.56 31.59
CA VAL A 188 9.29 12.33 30.57
C VAL A 188 7.78 12.23 30.70
N GLN A 189 7.27 11.59 31.76
CA GLN A 189 5.83 11.39 31.98
C GLN A 189 5.04 12.71 32.05
N TRP A 190 5.67 13.80 32.48
CA TRP A 190 5.07 15.13 32.49
C TRP A 190 4.63 15.59 31.10
N SER A 191 5.20 15.09 30.00
CA SER A 191 4.82 15.47 28.64
C SER A 191 3.59 14.73 28.08
N LEU A 192 2.92 13.87 28.86
CA LEU A 192 1.74 13.12 28.41
C LEU A 192 0.49 14.02 28.34
N TYR A 193 -0.33 13.78 27.31
CA TYR A 193 -1.62 14.45 27.10
C TYR A 193 -2.77 13.64 27.72
N TYR A 194 -3.67 14.30 28.45
CA TYR A 194 -4.88 13.70 29.03
C TYR A 194 -6.13 14.31 28.40
N PRO A 195 -7.01 13.51 27.78
CA PRO A 195 -8.24 14.03 27.20
C PRO A 195 -9.20 14.49 28.31
N GLY A 196 -9.97 15.54 28.03
CA GLY A 196 -11.10 15.91 28.87
C GLY A 196 -12.16 14.81 28.82
N VAL A 197 -12.62 14.34 29.98
CA VAL A 197 -13.62 13.24 30.05
C VAL A 197 -14.80 13.54 30.98
N LEU A 198 -14.76 14.63 31.75
CA LEU A 198 -15.82 14.96 32.70
C LEU A 198 -16.93 15.76 32.02
N HIS A 199 -18.19 15.33 32.13
CA HIS A 199 -19.36 16.13 31.76
C HIS A 199 -19.78 17.00 32.95
N LEU A 200 -20.05 18.30 32.73
CA LEU A 200 -20.27 19.23 33.83
C LEU A 200 -21.58 18.99 34.59
N GLU A 201 -22.60 18.40 33.96
CA GLU A 201 -23.83 18.04 34.67
C GLU A 201 -23.70 16.70 35.42
N ASP A 202 -22.57 16.00 35.26
CA ASP A 202 -22.22 14.85 36.09
C ASP A 202 -21.63 15.22 37.46
N VAL A 203 -21.35 16.50 37.71
CA VAL A 203 -20.94 17.04 39.02
C VAL A 203 -22.02 17.98 39.58
N GLU A 204 -22.39 17.79 40.85
CA GLU A 204 -23.44 18.57 41.51
C GLU A 204 -22.87 19.77 42.28
N LEU A 205 -22.26 20.71 41.54
CA LEU A 205 -21.79 21.97 42.12
C LEU A 205 -22.96 22.79 42.67
N THR A 206 -22.79 23.32 43.88
CA THR A 206 -23.72 24.22 44.54
C THR A 206 -23.89 25.52 43.74
N ALA A 207 -24.97 26.28 44.00
CA ALA A 207 -25.21 27.54 43.32
C ALA A 207 -24.08 28.58 43.57
N GLU A 208 -23.47 28.53 44.75
CA GLU A 208 -22.32 29.38 45.11
C GLU A 208 -21.08 28.97 44.30
N GLU A 209 -20.74 27.67 44.28
CA GLU A 209 -19.62 27.15 43.48
C GLU A 209 -19.81 27.44 41.99
N ARG A 210 -21.01 27.26 41.43
CA ARG A 210 -21.30 27.58 40.02
C ARG A 210 -21.13 29.06 39.70
N ALA A 211 -21.48 29.95 40.63
CA ALA A 211 -21.30 31.39 40.45
C ALA A 211 -19.82 31.79 40.52
N GLU A 212 -19.07 31.22 41.47
CA GLU A 212 -17.64 31.51 41.67
C GLU A 212 -16.77 30.91 40.57
N LEU A 213 -17.15 29.74 40.04
CA LEU A 213 -16.42 29.02 38.98
C LEU A 213 -17.00 29.29 37.58
N ALA A 214 -17.92 30.23 37.42
CA ALA A 214 -18.66 30.44 36.18
C ALA A 214 -17.76 30.61 34.94
N ALA A 215 -16.66 31.36 35.07
CA ALA A 215 -15.69 31.56 33.99
C ALA A 215 -14.92 30.28 33.64
N SER A 216 -14.52 29.51 34.66
CA SER A 216 -13.85 28.22 34.50
C SER A 216 -14.77 27.20 33.83
N LEU A 217 -16.00 27.06 34.34
CA LEU A 217 -17.00 26.13 33.80
C LEU A 217 -17.38 26.48 32.35
N ALA A 218 -17.51 27.76 32.02
CA ALA A 218 -17.79 28.20 30.66
C ALA A 218 -16.67 27.84 29.68
N ALA A 219 -15.40 28.04 30.08
CA ALA A 219 -14.24 27.66 29.27
C ALA A 219 -14.15 26.13 29.11
N TYR A 220 -14.39 25.37 30.18
CA TYR A 220 -14.39 23.90 30.13
C TYR A 220 -15.49 23.38 29.19
N GLY A 221 -16.69 23.96 29.27
CA GLY A 221 -17.82 23.61 28.42
C GLY A 221 -17.48 23.68 26.93
N VAL A 222 -16.83 24.76 26.47
CA VAL A 222 -16.42 24.90 25.06
C VAL A 222 -15.15 24.12 24.69
N GLY A 223 -14.60 23.32 25.61
CA GLY A 223 -13.41 22.49 25.42
C GLY A 223 -12.08 23.21 25.58
N ASP A 224 -12.06 24.45 26.11
CA ASP A 224 -10.86 25.21 26.43
C ASP A 224 -10.33 24.82 27.83
N LEU A 225 -9.70 23.66 27.92
CA LEU A 225 -9.24 23.07 29.18
C LEU A 225 -8.19 23.93 29.89
N LEU A 226 -7.25 24.49 29.13
CA LEU A 226 -6.21 25.37 29.68
C LEU A 226 -6.79 26.72 30.13
N GLY A 227 -7.73 27.29 29.36
CA GLY A 227 -8.47 28.48 29.76
C GLY A 227 -9.34 28.23 31.00
N ALA A 228 -9.92 27.04 31.14
CA ALA A 228 -10.71 26.65 32.29
C ALA A 228 -9.87 26.55 33.57
N LEU A 229 -8.68 25.96 33.50
CA LEU A 229 -7.74 25.93 34.62
C LEU A 229 -7.27 27.35 34.97
N ALA A 230 -6.97 28.18 33.98
CA ALA A 230 -6.55 29.56 34.22
C ALA A 230 -7.64 30.45 34.85
N ALA A 231 -8.91 30.15 34.56
CA ALA A 231 -10.05 30.84 35.15
C ALA A 231 -10.46 30.26 36.52
N TYR A 232 -9.86 29.15 36.96
CA TYR A 232 -10.08 28.62 38.30
C TYR A 232 -9.36 29.50 39.33
N PRO A 233 -10.01 29.93 40.44
CA PRO A 233 -9.40 30.88 41.38
C PRO A 233 -8.11 30.36 42.04
N GLU A 234 -7.02 31.12 41.92
CA GLU A 234 -5.71 30.74 42.45
C GLU A 234 -5.73 30.58 43.99
N GLY A 235 -5.20 29.48 44.50
CA GLY A 235 -5.13 29.19 45.94
C GLY A 235 -6.46 28.81 46.60
N ARG A 236 -7.54 28.66 45.83
CA ARG A 236 -8.83 28.16 46.32
C ARG A 236 -8.71 26.71 46.76
N VAL A 237 -9.28 26.40 47.93
CA VAL A 237 -9.46 25.03 48.41
C VAL A 237 -10.87 24.58 48.02
N PRO A 238 -11.05 23.43 47.34
CA PRO A 238 -12.36 22.92 46.98
C PRO A 238 -13.30 22.79 48.18
N THR A 239 -14.54 23.24 48.04
CA THR A 239 -15.53 23.21 49.13
C THR A 239 -16.39 21.95 49.14
N SER A 240 -16.36 21.16 48.06
CA SER A 240 -17.11 19.91 47.92
C SER A 240 -16.30 18.83 47.21
N GLY A 241 -16.80 17.58 47.29
CA GLY A 241 -16.24 16.47 46.53
C GLY A 241 -16.40 16.65 45.02
N ASP A 242 -17.53 17.20 44.56
CA ASP A 242 -17.80 17.52 43.16
C ASP A 242 -16.85 18.61 42.62
N GLU A 243 -16.56 19.66 43.41
CA GLU A 243 -15.53 20.64 43.06
C GLU A 243 -14.13 20.01 43.01
N SER A 244 -13.82 19.09 43.92
CA SER A 244 -12.54 18.38 43.93
C SER A 244 -12.36 17.51 42.68
N VAL A 245 -13.41 16.83 42.22
CA VAL A 245 -13.43 16.09 40.95
C VAL A 245 -13.19 17.03 39.76
N TYR A 246 -13.88 18.18 39.73
CA TYR A 246 -13.72 19.16 38.66
C TYR A 246 -12.28 19.70 38.59
N LEU A 247 -11.72 20.09 39.74
CA LEU A 247 -10.33 20.56 39.83
C LEU A 247 -9.33 19.47 39.42
N ALA A 248 -9.54 18.22 39.85
CA ALA A 248 -8.72 17.10 39.43
C ALA A 248 -8.77 16.90 37.90
N ALA A 249 -9.94 17.01 37.27
CA ALA A 249 -10.07 16.93 35.82
C ALA A 249 -9.28 18.04 35.09
N LEU A 250 -9.34 19.28 35.59
CA LEU A 250 -8.54 20.40 35.07
C LEU A 250 -7.04 20.14 35.22
N TRP A 251 -6.59 19.68 36.38
CA TRP A 251 -5.18 19.35 36.62
C TRP A 251 -4.67 18.22 35.73
N LEU A 252 -5.47 17.17 35.50
CA LEU A 252 -5.11 16.12 34.54
C LEU A 252 -4.90 16.70 33.14
N SER A 253 -5.81 17.55 32.66
CA SER A 253 -5.69 18.18 31.35
C SER A 253 -4.47 19.09 31.19
N ALA A 254 -3.96 19.66 32.29
CA ALA A 254 -2.73 20.46 32.32
C ALA A 254 -1.46 19.65 32.65
N GLY A 255 -1.57 18.32 32.74
CA GLY A 255 -0.45 17.42 33.01
C GLY A 255 0.04 17.42 34.46
N ARG A 256 -0.78 17.86 35.43
CA ARG A 256 -0.52 17.76 36.88
C ARG A 256 -1.00 16.43 37.46
N VAL A 257 -0.53 15.35 36.85
CA VAL A 257 -1.01 13.98 37.12
C VAL A 257 -0.86 13.59 38.57
N ALA A 258 0.31 13.81 39.18
CA ALA A 258 0.56 13.42 40.56
C ALA A 258 -0.34 14.15 41.57
N THR A 259 -0.56 15.46 41.39
CA THR A 259 -1.44 16.24 42.27
C THR A 259 -2.91 15.84 42.09
N ALA A 260 -3.34 15.61 40.85
CA ALA A 260 -4.69 15.15 40.57
C ALA A 260 -4.95 13.75 41.12
N GLU A 261 -4.00 12.82 40.94
CA GLU A 261 -4.08 11.44 41.45
C GLU A 261 -4.18 11.45 42.98
N GLN A 262 -3.34 12.23 43.65
CA GLN A 262 -3.40 12.38 45.11
C GLN A 262 -4.75 12.94 45.58
N LEU A 263 -5.26 14.01 44.94
CA LEU A 263 -6.57 14.57 45.29
C LEU A 263 -7.71 13.55 45.08
N LEU A 264 -7.64 12.76 44.00
CA LEU A 264 -8.65 11.73 43.71
C LEU A 264 -8.58 10.55 44.69
N ASP A 265 -7.39 10.16 45.12
CA ASP A 265 -7.17 9.11 46.13
C ASP A 265 -7.67 9.57 47.51
N ASP A 266 -7.29 10.77 47.96
CA ASP A 266 -7.77 11.37 49.21
C ASP A 266 -9.31 11.50 49.20
N LEU A 267 -9.87 11.88 48.04
CA LEU A 267 -11.32 11.96 47.87
C LEU A 267 -11.95 10.57 47.97
N ALA A 268 -11.40 9.56 47.31
CA ALA A 268 -11.91 8.19 47.32
C ALA A 268 -11.95 7.55 48.73
N GLU A 269 -11.09 7.98 49.65
CA GLU A 269 -11.11 7.53 51.05
C GLU A 269 -12.18 8.26 51.89
N SER A 270 -12.59 9.46 51.48
CA SER A 270 -13.43 10.35 52.30
C SER A 270 -14.92 10.37 51.92
N ILE A 271 -15.29 9.89 50.73
CA ILE A 271 -16.68 9.90 50.23
C ILE A 271 -17.19 8.50 49.89
N ASP A 272 -18.51 8.31 49.94
CA ASP A 272 -19.14 7.08 49.45
C ASP A 272 -18.86 6.87 47.96
N GLY A 273 -18.27 5.73 47.59
CA GLY A 273 -17.98 5.38 46.19
C GLY A 273 -19.22 5.28 45.31
N GLN A 274 -20.42 5.11 45.91
CA GLN A 274 -21.69 5.13 45.18
C GLN A 274 -22.27 6.55 45.01
N SER A 275 -21.74 7.56 45.70
CA SER A 275 -22.09 8.97 45.48
C SER A 275 -21.69 9.44 44.09
N ARG A 276 -22.25 10.56 43.63
CA ARG A 276 -21.95 11.11 42.30
C ARG A 276 -20.47 11.47 42.14
N ALA A 277 -19.93 12.27 43.07
CA ALA A 277 -18.51 12.57 43.16
C ALA A 277 -17.62 11.31 43.28
N GLY A 278 -18.06 10.30 44.04
CA GLY A 278 -17.32 9.04 44.21
C GLY A 278 -17.14 8.30 42.89
N ARG A 279 -18.19 8.23 42.08
CA ARG A 279 -18.16 7.61 40.76
C ARG A 279 -17.33 8.39 39.75
N MET A 280 -17.44 9.73 39.74
CA MET A 280 -16.62 10.57 38.86
C MET A 280 -15.14 10.48 39.23
N SER A 281 -14.82 10.44 40.53
CA SER A 281 -13.46 10.17 41.01
C SER A 281 -12.95 8.82 40.51
N ALA A 282 -13.74 7.75 40.63
CA ALA A 282 -13.38 6.43 40.12
C ALA A 282 -13.16 6.42 38.58
N ALA A 283 -13.99 7.14 37.83
CA ALA A 283 -13.86 7.28 36.38
C ALA A 283 -12.55 7.99 35.99
N LEU A 284 -12.20 9.09 36.68
CA LEU A 284 -10.93 9.80 36.47
C LEU A 284 -9.72 8.94 36.86
N ARG A 285 -9.79 8.19 37.97
CA ARG A 285 -8.72 7.25 38.36
C ARG A 285 -8.53 6.12 37.35
N ARG A 286 -9.61 5.60 36.75
CA ARG A 286 -9.54 4.65 35.62
C ARG A 286 -8.81 5.27 34.43
N MET A 287 -9.12 6.52 34.05
CA MET A 287 -8.40 7.22 32.99
C MET A 287 -6.92 7.40 33.29
N VAL A 288 -6.57 7.78 34.52
CA VAL A 288 -5.16 7.88 34.96
C VAL A 288 -4.46 6.52 34.84
N ALA A 289 -5.10 5.43 35.23
CA ALA A 289 -4.55 4.09 35.09
C ALA A 289 -4.36 3.69 33.61
N LEU A 290 -5.35 3.97 32.74
CA LEU A 290 -5.29 3.68 31.31
C LEU A 290 -4.13 4.41 30.61
N VAL A 291 -4.00 5.71 30.83
CA VAL A 291 -2.93 6.53 30.20
C VAL A 291 -1.55 6.09 30.69
N ASN A 292 -1.43 5.74 31.98
CA ASN A 292 -0.17 5.27 32.56
C ASN A 292 0.09 3.76 32.39
N GLN A 293 -0.77 3.05 31.66
CA GLN A 293 -0.70 1.59 31.46
C GLN A 293 -0.61 0.79 32.77
N ARG A 294 -1.25 1.29 33.83
CA ARG A 294 -1.34 0.62 35.14
C ARG A 294 -2.56 -0.31 35.19
N PRO A 295 -2.56 -1.35 36.05
CA PRO A 295 -3.75 -2.14 36.31
C PRO A 295 -4.93 -1.24 36.72
N LEU A 296 -6.09 -1.51 36.14
CA LEU A 296 -7.30 -0.75 36.43
C LEU A 296 -7.70 -0.93 37.92
N PRO A 297 -8.13 0.15 38.59
CA PRO A 297 -8.69 0.05 39.95
C PRO A 297 -9.88 -0.92 39.96
N VAL A 298 -9.92 -1.85 40.92
CA VAL A 298 -11.01 -2.83 41.04
C VAL A 298 -12.26 -2.14 41.59
N ALA A 299 -13.08 -1.59 40.70
CA ALA A 299 -14.46 -1.22 41.01
C ALA A 299 -15.36 -1.94 40.00
N SER A 300 -16.07 -2.98 40.45
CA SER A 300 -17.13 -3.59 39.64
C SER A 300 -18.35 -2.66 39.68
N PRO A 301 -18.77 -2.09 38.55
CA PRO A 301 -20.02 -1.35 38.52
C PRO A 301 -21.17 -2.30 38.85
N ASP A 302 -22.18 -1.81 39.58
CA ASP A 302 -23.43 -2.54 39.78
C ASP A 302 -24.10 -2.73 38.40
N ALA A 303 -24.19 -3.99 37.95
CA ALA A 303 -24.71 -4.33 36.62
C ALA A 303 -26.19 -3.93 36.41
N SER A 304 -26.89 -3.50 37.46
CA SER A 304 -28.27 -3.02 37.39
C SER A 304 -28.42 -1.51 37.15
N ARG A 305 -27.31 -0.76 37.07
CA ARG A 305 -27.29 0.71 37.13
C ARG A 305 -27.05 1.38 35.78
N SER A 306 -27.72 2.52 35.53
CA SER A 306 -27.44 3.40 34.39
C SER A 306 -26.15 4.20 34.60
N PHE A 307 -25.27 4.16 33.59
CA PHE A 307 -24.04 4.94 33.54
C PHE A 307 -24.34 6.41 33.19
N SER A 308 -23.53 7.31 33.73
CA SER A 308 -23.48 8.72 33.35
C SER A 308 -22.75 8.93 32.01
N ALA A 309 -22.79 10.16 31.46
CA ALA A 309 -22.08 10.47 30.22
C ALA A 309 -20.56 10.31 30.38
N THR A 310 -20.01 10.77 31.50
CA THR A 310 -18.60 10.59 31.89
C THR A 310 -18.23 9.10 32.00
N GLU A 311 -19.05 8.29 32.67
CA GLU A 311 -18.80 6.85 32.83
C GLU A 311 -18.79 6.12 31.48
N TRP A 312 -19.74 6.42 30.59
CA TRP A 312 -19.76 5.88 29.23
C TRP A 312 -18.53 6.28 28.39
N LEU A 313 -18.04 7.50 28.54
CA LEU A 313 -16.85 7.96 27.83
C LEU A 313 -15.59 7.24 28.33
N VAL A 314 -15.42 7.07 29.65
CA VAL A 314 -14.30 6.30 30.21
C VAL A 314 -14.39 4.82 29.83
N GLU A 315 -15.59 4.24 29.80
CA GLU A 315 -15.84 2.88 29.30
C GLU A 315 -15.38 2.72 27.84
N SER A 316 -15.62 3.73 26.99
CA SER A 316 -15.12 3.74 25.61
C SER A 316 -13.59 3.64 25.53
N TYR A 317 -12.85 4.35 26.39
CA TYR A 317 -11.38 4.26 26.44
C TYR A 317 -10.91 2.90 26.98
N GLU A 318 -11.58 2.36 28.00
CA GLU A 318 -11.26 1.04 28.53
C GLU A 318 -11.46 -0.07 27.49
N LEU A 319 -12.62 -0.09 26.82
CA LEU A 319 -12.92 -1.07 25.78
C LEU A 319 -11.88 -1.00 24.65
N GLN A 320 -11.48 0.21 24.25
CA GLN A 320 -10.41 0.40 23.26
C GLN A 320 -9.07 -0.20 23.72
N SER A 321 -8.67 0.04 24.98
CA SER A 321 -7.42 -0.50 25.54
C SER A 321 -7.39 -2.03 25.58
N ARG A 322 -8.58 -2.65 25.63
CA ARG A 322 -8.79 -4.11 25.59
C ARG A 322 -9.06 -4.64 24.19
N PHE A 323 -8.85 -3.82 23.16
CA PHE A 323 -8.98 -4.14 21.74
C PHE A 323 -10.43 -4.29 21.22
N PHE A 324 -11.44 -3.83 21.96
CA PHE A 324 -12.85 -3.87 21.58
C PHE A 324 -13.30 -2.54 20.94
N LEU A 325 -12.82 -2.27 19.72
CA LEU A 325 -12.99 -0.96 19.07
C LEU A 325 -14.44 -0.64 18.69
N THR A 326 -15.23 -1.65 18.29
CA THR A 326 -16.64 -1.45 17.92
C THR A 326 -17.50 -1.20 19.16
N GLU A 327 -17.25 -1.92 20.24
CA GLU A 327 -17.89 -1.71 21.54
C GLU A 327 -17.49 -0.37 22.13
N ALA A 328 -16.23 0.05 21.98
CA ALA A 328 -15.77 1.37 22.37
C ALA A 328 -16.56 2.49 21.65
N LEU A 329 -16.85 2.32 20.35
CA LEU A 329 -17.67 3.27 19.60
C LEU A 329 -19.11 3.29 20.09
N THR A 330 -19.67 2.12 20.40
CA THR A 330 -21.01 2.01 21.00
C THR A 330 -21.08 2.75 22.34
N ALA A 331 -20.10 2.55 23.23
CA ALA A 331 -20.03 3.27 24.51
C ALA A 331 -19.90 4.80 24.32
N ALA A 332 -19.11 5.26 23.35
CA ALA A 332 -19.02 6.69 23.02
C ALA A 332 -20.34 7.26 22.51
N ARG A 333 -21.08 6.50 21.68
CA ARG A 333 -22.42 6.89 21.21
C ARG A 333 -23.44 6.94 22.35
N GLU A 334 -23.37 6.02 23.31
CA GLU A 334 -24.21 6.07 24.52
C GLU A 334 -23.90 7.29 25.38
N SER A 335 -22.62 7.70 25.49
CA SER A 335 -22.21 8.93 26.19
C SER A 335 -22.92 10.17 25.63
N VAL A 336 -22.89 10.37 24.31
CA VAL A 336 -23.57 11.51 23.66
C VAL A 336 -25.09 11.35 23.56
N ARG A 337 -25.61 10.12 23.65
CA ARG A 337 -27.06 9.90 23.75
C ARG A 337 -27.59 10.34 25.12
N VAL A 338 -26.84 10.07 26.19
CA VAL A 338 -27.18 10.50 27.56
C VAL A 338 -26.99 12.01 27.71
N ALA A 339 -25.93 12.56 27.13
CA ALA A 339 -25.63 13.99 27.16
C ALA A 339 -25.28 14.52 25.75
N PRO A 340 -26.29 14.98 24.97
CA PRO A 340 -26.06 15.49 23.61
C PRO A 340 -25.19 16.75 23.55
N ASP A 341 -25.09 17.49 24.66
CA ASP A 341 -24.25 18.68 24.82
C ASP A 341 -22.80 18.34 25.26
N PHE A 342 -22.44 17.06 25.35
CA PHE A 342 -21.12 16.68 25.85
C PHE A 342 -20.05 16.69 24.75
N ALA A 343 -19.24 17.76 24.71
CA ALA A 343 -18.24 17.98 23.67
C ALA A 343 -17.27 16.81 23.48
N PHE A 344 -16.64 16.37 24.57
CA PHE A 344 -15.63 15.32 24.54
C PHE A 344 -16.21 13.97 24.08
N GLY A 345 -17.49 13.71 24.36
CA GLY A 345 -18.20 12.55 23.85
C GLY A 345 -18.29 12.55 22.31
N TRP A 346 -18.67 13.67 21.69
CA TRP A 346 -18.75 13.76 20.22
C TRP A 346 -17.37 13.69 19.56
N VAL A 347 -16.34 14.30 20.15
CA VAL A 347 -14.95 14.15 19.68
C VAL A 347 -14.53 12.69 19.68
N ARG A 348 -14.88 11.95 20.74
CA ARG A 348 -14.59 10.53 20.84
C ARG A 348 -15.34 9.69 19.80
N VAL A 349 -16.61 10.00 19.54
CA VAL A 349 -17.37 9.38 18.44
C VAL A 349 -16.63 9.62 17.12
N ALA A 350 -16.28 10.86 16.80
CA ALA A 350 -15.58 11.20 15.57
C ALA A 350 -14.23 10.46 15.43
N GLU A 351 -13.43 10.39 16.50
CA GLU A 351 -12.16 9.67 16.53
C GLU A 351 -12.33 8.17 16.22
N LEU A 352 -13.34 7.56 16.82
CA LEU A 352 -13.62 6.14 16.64
C LEU A 352 -14.25 5.85 15.27
N GLU A 353 -15.10 6.72 14.72
CA GLU A 353 -15.56 6.61 13.33
C GLU A 353 -14.39 6.68 12.35
N PHE A 354 -13.47 7.62 12.56
CA PHE A 354 -12.24 7.71 11.76
C PHE A 354 -11.36 6.47 11.89
N SER A 355 -11.26 5.88 13.08
CA SER A 355 -10.56 4.61 13.35
C SER A 355 -11.20 3.40 12.64
N HIS A 356 -12.44 3.53 12.16
CA HIS A 356 -13.10 2.56 11.29
C HIS A 356 -13.01 2.91 9.80
N GLY A 357 -12.35 4.01 9.44
CA GLY A 357 -12.26 4.53 8.07
C GLY A 357 -13.48 5.36 7.64
N ARG A 358 -14.47 5.55 8.52
CA ARG A 358 -15.75 6.22 8.24
C ARG A 358 -15.63 7.73 8.34
N VAL A 359 -14.96 8.32 7.34
CA VAL A 359 -14.67 9.76 7.26
C VAL A 359 -15.95 10.62 7.24
N PRO A 360 -17.01 10.30 6.46
CA PRO A 360 -18.24 11.09 6.47
C PRO A 360 -18.92 11.13 7.84
N GLU A 361 -19.02 9.99 8.52
CA GLU A 361 -19.64 9.87 9.84
C GLU A 361 -18.80 10.57 10.92
N ALA A 362 -17.47 10.52 10.80
CA ALA A 362 -16.59 11.29 11.67
C ALA A 362 -16.81 12.81 11.50
N LEU A 363 -16.99 13.29 10.27
CA LEU A 363 -17.33 14.70 10.01
C LEU A 363 -18.73 15.05 10.55
N GLU A 364 -19.73 14.19 10.35
CA GLU A 364 -21.07 14.40 10.88
C GLU A 364 -21.07 14.53 12.41
N ALA A 365 -20.28 13.70 13.10
CA ALA A 365 -20.10 13.79 14.55
C ALA A 365 -19.49 15.14 14.98
N LEU A 366 -18.51 15.65 14.23
CA LEU A 366 -17.95 16.99 14.48
C LEU A 366 -18.95 18.12 14.15
N GLU A 367 -19.82 17.95 13.17
CA GLU A 367 -20.88 18.93 12.85
C GLU A 367 -22.04 18.89 13.87
N ALA A 368 -22.35 17.72 14.43
CA ALA A 368 -23.28 17.59 15.56
C ALA A 368 -22.76 18.32 16.80
N LEU A 369 -21.44 18.23 17.03
CA LEU A 369 -20.75 18.99 18.07
C LEU A 369 -20.89 20.50 17.86
N ASP A 370 -20.59 21.02 16.66
CA ASP A 370 -20.71 22.46 16.36
C ASP A 370 -22.13 23.01 16.57
N ARG A 371 -23.16 22.21 16.24
CA ARG A 371 -24.57 22.58 16.44
C ARG A 371 -24.96 22.67 17.92
N SER A 372 -24.33 21.89 18.78
CA SER A 372 -24.70 21.77 20.19
C SER A 372 -24.21 22.95 21.05
N PHE A 373 -23.09 23.57 20.68
CA PHE A 373 -22.43 24.57 21.54
C PHE A 373 -22.78 26.03 21.28
N ALA A 374 -23.42 26.37 20.15
CA ALA A 374 -23.73 27.74 19.70
C ALA A 374 -22.54 28.75 19.61
N LEU A 375 -21.38 28.42 20.20
CA LEU A 375 -20.09 29.09 20.18
C LEU A 375 -19.08 28.18 19.48
N ALA A 376 -18.05 28.78 18.87
CA ALA A 376 -16.98 28.02 18.23
C ALA A 376 -16.24 27.15 19.27
N LEU A 377 -16.29 25.83 19.09
CA LEU A 377 -15.57 24.86 19.91
C LEU A 377 -14.07 25.21 19.94
N ARG A 378 -13.47 25.18 21.13
CA ARG A 378 -12.05 25.48 21.40
C ARG A 378 -11.24 24.24 21.82
N ASN A 379 -11.74 23.06 21.49
CA ASN A 379 -11.04 21.79 21.73
C ASN A 379 -9.98 21.54 20.63
N ALA A 380 -8.70 21.61 20.99
CA ALA A 380 -7.59 21.43 20.05
C ALA A 380 -7.58 20.05 19.36
N GLN A 381 -7.95 18.98 20.08
CA GLN A 381 -7.99 17.61 19.52
C GLN A 381 -9.09 17.46 18.46
N ALA A 382 -10.27 18.06 18.70
CA ALA A 382 -11.37 18.07 17.74
C ALA A 382 -10.98 18.79 16.44
N VAL A 383 -10.32 19.95 16.59
CA VAL A 383 -9.84 20.76 15.47
C VAL A 383 -8.74 20.02 14.69
N ALA A 384 -7.79 19.38 15.39
CA ALA A 384 -6.78 18.54 14.74
C ALA A 384 -7.39 17.34 14.01
N LEU A 385 -8.39 16.67 14.60
CA LEU A 385 -9.11 15.57 13.96
C LEU A 385 -9.81 16.04 12.68
N ARG A 386 -10.44 17.22 12.70
CA ARG A 386 -10.98 17.84 11.48
C ARG A 386 -9.91 18.05 10.42
N GLY A 387 -8.72 18.51 10.83
CA GLY A 387 -7.54 18.61 9.95
C GLY A 387 -7.19 17.26 9.29
N PHE A 388 -7.15 16.17 10.05
CA PHE A 388 -6.89 14.82 9.49
C PHE A 388 -7.99 14.35 8.54
N LEU A 389 -9.26 14.62 8.85
CA LEU A 389 -10.40 14.27 7.98
C LEU A 389 -10.35 15.05 6.66
N LEU A 390 -10.00 16.34 6.71
CA LEU A 390 -9.78 17.16 5.51
C LEU A 390 -8.58 16.66 4.71
N ALA A 391 -7.49 16.26 5.37
CA ALA A 391 -6.32 15.68 4.71
C ALA A 391 -6.66 14.35 4.01
N ALA A 392 -7.46 13.50 4.65
CA ALA A 392 -7.96 12.25 4.07
C ALA A 392 -8.77 12.49 2.78
N GLN A 393 -9.55 13.57 2.74
CA GLN A 393 -10.29 14.06 1.57
C GLN A 393 -9.43 14.82 0.54
N ASN A 394 -8.09 14.81 0.67
CA ASN A 394 -7.15 15.56 -0.16
C ASN A 394 -7.30 17.10 -0.10
N ARG A 395 -7.97 17.64 0.91
CA ARG A 395 -8.13 19.09 1.12
C ARG A 395 -6.97 19.66 1.94
N ILE A 396 -5.76 19.56 1.40
CA ILE A 396 -4.50 19.76 2.15
C ILE A 396 -4.36 21.17 2.73
N THR A 397 -4.70 22.22 1.98
CA THR A 397 -4.61 23.61 2.47
C THR A 397 -5.55 23.85 3.65
N ALA A 398 -6.82 23.43 3.53
CA ALA A 398 -7.80 23.55 4.61
C ALA A 398 -7.39 22.70 5.84
N ALA A 399 -6.77 21.53 5.62
CA ALA A 399 -6.23 20.73 6.70
C ALA A 399 -5.13 21.46 7.48
N ILE A 400 -4.21 22.16 6.78
CA ILE A 400 -3.15 22.96 7.41
C ILE A 400 -3.75 24.08 8.26
N GLU A 401 -4.78 24.79 7.77
CA GLU A 401 -5.46 25.85 8.53
C GLU A 401 -6.05 25.31 9.84
N GLU A 402 -6.71 24.14 9.81
CA GLU A 402 -7.23 23.52 11.04
C GLU A 402 -6.09 23.06 11.96
N PHE A 403 -4.99 22.49 11.44
CA PHE A 403 -3.84 22.14 12.29
C PHE A 403 -3.18 23.38 12.92
N GLU A 404 -3.08 24.49 12.19
CA GLU A 404 -2.59 25.76 12.73
C GLU A 404 -3.50 26.28 13.85
N ARG A 405 -4.82 26.22 13.65
CA ARG A 405 -5.79 26.56 14.70
C ARG A 405 -5.69 25.62 15.91
N ALA A 406 -5.48 24.33 15.70
CA ALA A 406 -5.27 23.38 16.80
C ALA A 406 -4.00 23.72 17.61
N ILE A 407 -2.91 24.11 16.94
CA ILE A 407 -1.65 24.56 17.58
C ILE A 407 -1.85 25.89 18.32
N GLU A 408 -2.70 26.79 17.81
CA GLU A 408 -3.05 28.04 18.51
C GLU A 408 -3.89 27.80 19.77
N LEU A 409 -4.74 26.78 19.76
CA LEU A 409 -5.55 26.38 20.92
C LEU A 409 -4.73 25.63 21.97
N ASP A 410 -3.91 24.68 21.53
CA ASP A 410 -2.98 23.94 22.37
C ASP A 410 -1.71 23.60 21.57
N GLY A 411 -0.65 24.38 21.80
CA GLY A 411 0.63 24.18 21.14
C GLY A 411 1.31 22.87 21.53
N GLY A 412 0.90 22.24 22.65
CA GLY A 412 1.46 20.99 23.15
C GLY A 412 0.95 19.74 22.44
N LEU A 413 -0.08 19.84 21.59
CA LEU A 413 -0.71 18.70 20.91
C LEU A 413 0.15 18.18 19.75
N GLY A 414 0.89 17.10 19.95
CA GLY A 414 1.83 16.54 18.97
C GLY A 414 1.15 16.10 17.66
N ASN A 415 -0.09 15.61 17.73
CA ASN A 415 -0.89 15.23 16.56
C ASN A 415 -1.15 16.42 15.60
N ALA A 416 -1.29 17.65 16.11
CA ALA A 416 -1.51 18.82 15.27
C ALA A 416 -0.25 19.17 14.46
N TRP A 417 0.92 19.10 15.10
CA TRP A 417 2.22 19.26 14.45
C TRP A 417 2.49 18.13 13.44
N LEU A 418 2.20 16.88 13.79
CA LEU A 418 2.26 15.74 12.88
C LEU A 418 1.43 16.00 11.62
N GLY A 419 0.16 16.33 11.80
CA GLY A 419 -0.77 16.56 10.70
C GLY A 419 -0.34 17.70 9.79
N ARG A 420 0.08 18.84 10.36
CA ARG A 420 0.61 19.97 9.59
C ARG A 420 1.88 19.58 8.84
N GLY A 421 2.78 18.86 9.49
CA GLY A 421 4.05 18.40 8.92
C GLY A 421 3.85 17.51 7.69
N LEU A 422 2.98 16.51 7.80
CA LEU A 422 2.60 15.63 6.68
C LEU A 422 1.98 16.43 5.53
N CYS A 423 1.07 17.36 5.82
CA CYS A 423 0.44 18.21 4.82
C CYS A 423 1.44 19.15 4.12
N ARG A 424 2.40 19.73 4.84
CA ARG A 424 3.46 20.57 4.28
C ARG A 424 4.40 19.78 3.36
N ILE A 425 4.79 18.56 3.76
CA ILE A 425 5.57 17.66 2.89
C ILE A 425 4.81 17.37 1.59
N ARG A 426 3.51 17.08 1.69
CA ARG A 426 2.62 16.84 0.52
C ARG A 426 2.49 18.07 -0.38
N GLN A 427 2.55 19.29 0.17
CA GLN A 427 2.61 20.54 -0.62
C GLN A 427 3.99 20.83 -1.23
N GLY A 428 5.02 20.05 -0.90
CA GLY A 428 6.39 20.21 -1.39
C GLY A 428 7.33 20.94 -0.44
N ASP A 429 6.84 21.44 0.71
CA ASP A 429 7.65 22.06 1.76
C ASP A 429 8.18 21.00 2.73
N ALA A 430 9.11 20.19 2.23
CA ALA A 430 9.64 19.03 2.95
C ALA A 430 10.45 19.41 4.20
N ASP A 431 11.17 20.54 4.16
CA ASP A 431 11.98 21.00 5.29
C ASP A 431 11.12 21.51 6.44
N ALA A 432 10.14 22.38 6.17
CA ALA A 432 9.22 22.84 7.22
C ALA A 432 8.36 21.69 7.75
N GLY A 433 7.95 20.77 6.88
CA GLY A 433 7.18 19.60 7.29
C GLY A 433 7.99 18.63 8.16
N ARG A 434 9.26 18.37 7.82
CA ARG A 434 10.18 17.59 8.68
C ARG A 434 10.40 18.27 10.03
N PHE A 435 10.57 19.59 10.03
CA PHE A 435 10.69 20.36 11.26
C PHE A 435 9.45 20.21 12.15
N ASP A 436 8.24 20.27 11.59
CA ASP A 436 7.00 20.04 12.33
C ASP A 436 6.93 18.62 12.92
N LEU A 437 7.39 17.60 12.19
CA LEU A 437 7.49 16.22 12.71
C LEU A 437 8.50 16.11 13.86
N GLN A 438 9.62 16.85 13.80
CA GLN A 438 10.58 16.93 14.89
C GLN A 438 9.97 17.62 16.12
N VAL A 439 9.18 18.68 15.93
CA VAL A 439 8.42 19.30 17.03
C VAL A 439 7.43 18.30 17.61
N ALA A 440 6.69 17.55 16.80
CA ALA A 440 5.77 16.52 17.29
C ALA A 440 6.48 15.47 18.17
N ALA A 441 7.62 14.94 17.72
CA ALA A 441 8.43 13.99 18.49
C ALA A 441 9.07 14.63 19.74
N ALA A 442 9.37 15.93 19.70
CA ALA A 442 9.84 16.69 20.86
C ALA A 442 8.73 16.89 21.90
N LEU A 443 7.49 17.05 21.46
CA LEU A 443 6.35 17.24 22.34
C LEU A 443 5.91 15.91 22.98
N GLU A 444 5.80 14.82 22.22
CA GLU A 444 5.33 13.51 22.70
C GLU A 444 6.41 12.42 22.51
N PRO A 445 7.49 12.42 23.32
CA PRO A 445 8.64 11.52 23.14
C PRO A 445 8.37 10.04 23.20
N GLN A 446 7.33 9.64 23.94
CA GLN A 446 6.99 8.24 24.22
C GLN A 446 6.16 7.59 23.10
N ARG A 447 5.84 8.33 22.03
CA ARG A 447 5.05 7.79 20.92
C ARG A 447 5.94 7.35 19.77
N SER A 448 6.17 6.03 19.70
CA SER A 448 6.88 5.36 18.59
C SER A 448 6.44 5.85 17.21
N ILE A 449 5.13 6.03 17.01
CA ILE A 449 4.57 6.44 15.71
C ILE A 449 5.08 7.81 15.24
N LEU A 450 5.27 8.78 16.14
CA LEU A 450 5.75 10.13 15.77
C LEU A 450 7.21 10.07 15.30
N ARG A 451 8.04 9.29 16.01
CA ARG A 451 9.43 9.03 15.61
C ARG A 451 9.52 8.22 14.31
N SER A 452 8.61 7.29 14.09
CA SER A 452 8.54 6.52 12.84
C SER A 452 8.28 7.44 11.64
N TYR A 453 7.35 8.40 11.76
CA TYR A 453 7.11 9.40 10.72
C TYR A 453 8.29 10.36 10.54
N LEU A 454 8.97 10.76 11.62
CA LEU A 454 10.19 11.55 11.53
C LEU A 454 11.30 10.78 10.79
N GLY A 455 11.48 9.49 11.10
CA GLY A 455 12.42 8.61 10.40
C GLY A 455 12.10 8.49 8.91
N LYS A 456 10.83 8.33 8.54
CA LYS A 456 10.39 8.33 7.12
C LYS A 456 10.63 9.68 6.45
N ALA A 457 10.46 10.80 7.16
CA ALA A 457 10.75 12.12 6.63
C ALA A 457 12.26 12.32 6.36
N PHE A 458 13.14 11.83 7.24
CA PHE A 458 14.59 11.81 6.99
C PHE A 458 14.95 10.92 5.80
N ALA A 459 14.33 9.75 5.66
CA ALA A 459 14.54 8.87 4.51
C ALA A 459 14.17 9.57 3.20
N ASN A 460 13.02 10.25 3.15
CA ASN A 460 12.60 11.03 1.98
C ASN A 460 13.50 12.23 1.67
N ALA A 461 14.19 12.77 2.68
CA ALA A 461 15.20 13.82 2.52
C ALA A 461 16.57 13.27 2.10
N GLY A 462 16.75 11.94 2.05
CA GLY A 462 18.02 11.28 1.76
C GLY A 462 18.99 11.18 2.95
N ASP A 463 18.59 11.57 4.16
CA ASP A 463 19.40 11.37 5.36
C ASP A 463 19.11 10.00 5.99
N THR A 464 19.67 8.98 5.35
CA THR A 464 19.50 7.58 5.74
C THR A 464 20.04 7.26 7.14
N ARG A 465 21.07 8.00 7.58
CA ARG A 465 21.68 7.82 8.91
C ARG A 465 20.71 8.23 10.01
N LEU A 466 20.10 9.42 9.89
CA LEU A 466 19.08 9.87 10.84
C LEU A 466 17.81 9.04 10.74
N ALA A 467 17.40 8.66 9.52
CA ALA A 467 16.24 7.80 9.32
C ALA A 467 16.34 6.48 10.09
N ARG A 468 17.44 5.74 9.92
CA ARG A 468 17.69 4.48 10.64
C ARG A 468 17.69 4.69 12.16
N ARG A 469 18.29 5.80 12.61
CA ARG A 469 18.39 6.13 14.03
C ARG A 469 17.01 6.33 14.66
N GLU A 470 16.16 7.14 14.05
CA GLU A 470 14.80 7.37 14.54
C GLU A 470 13.93 6.11 14.52
N LEU A 471 14.09 5.28 13.48
CA LEU A 471 13.37 4.02 13.38
C LEU A 471 13.81 3.02 14.47
N HIS A 472 15.11 2.94 14.77
CA HIS A 472 15.64 2.11 15.85
C HIS A 472 15.17 2.59 17.24
N LEU A 473 15.15 3.91 17.47
CA LEU A 473 14.58 4.48 18.69
C LEU A 473 13.09 4.16 18.82
N ALA A 474 12.33 4.27 17.74
CA ALA A 474 10.91 3.90 17.72
C ALA A 474 10.69 2.42 18.05
N GLN A 475 11.49 1.51 17.46
CA GLN A 475 11.46 0.06 17.76
C GLN A 475 11.75 -0.23 19.24
N ALA A 476 12.74 0.46 19.83
CA ALA A 476 13.10 0.28 21.23
C ALA A 476 12.03 0.81 22.18
N MET A 477 11.31 1.87 21.80
CA MET A 477 10.23 2.47 22.60
C MET A 477 8.96 1.62 22.63
N ASP A 478 8.52 1.13 21.46
CA ASP A 478 7.40 0.21 21.38
C ASP A 478 7.74 -0.96 20.43
N PRO A 479 8.26 -2.07 20.98
CA PRO A 479 8.57 -3.27 20.20
C PRO A 479 7.33 -3.90 19.54
N LYS A 480 6.11 -3.53 19.96
CA LYS A 480 4.85 -4.08 19.41
C LYS A 480 4.26 -3.21 18.31
N ASP A 481 4.82 -2.03 18.04
CA ASP A 481 4.39 -1.17 16.93
C ASP A 481 4.94 -1.70 15.59
N PRO A 482 4.09 -2.11 14.64
CA PRO A 482 4.56 -2.57 13.34
C PRO A 482 5.10 -1.45 12.43
N THR A 483 4.77 -0.17 12.69
CA THR A 483 5.12 0.95 11.80
C THR A 483 6.64 1.18 11.63
N PRO A 484 7.48 1.21 12.68
CA PRO A 484 8.90 1.43 12.49
C PRO A 484 9.60 0.28 11.75
N TRP A 485 9.16 -0.97 11.95
CA TRP A 485 9.64 -2.14 11.20
C TRP A 485 9.30 -2.05 9.71
N LEU A 486 8.06 -1.62 9.39
CA LEU A 486 7.67 -1.34 8.01
C LEU A 486 8.62 -0.31 7.39
N TYR A 487 8.76 0.88 7.96
CA TYR A 487 9.62 1.91 7.38
C TYR A 487 11.11 1.55 7.36
N SER A 488 11.59 0.75 8.31
CA SER A 488 12.96 0.20 8.30
C SER A 488 13.19 -0.72 7.10
N ALA A 489 12.27 -1.66 6.84
CA ALA A 489 12.36 -2.55 5.69
C ALA A 489 12.43 -1.79 4.36
N LEU A 490 11.65 -0.72 4.22
CA LEU A 490 11.61 0.09 3.00
C LEU A 490 12.92 0.85 2.81
N LEU A 491 13.49 1.40 3.90
CA LEU A 491 14.80 2.04 3.88
C LEU A 491 15.92 1.04 3.54
N LEU A 492 15.88 -0.17 4.12
CA LEU A 492 16.83 -1.25 3.82
C LEU A 492 16.74 -1.69 2.36
N ARG A 493 15.53 -1.76 1.81
CA ARG A 493 15.33 -2.08 0.39
C ARG A 493 15.96 -1.01 -0.51
N ASP A 494 15.72 0.27 -0.21
CA ASP A 494 16.30 1.39 -0.97
C ASP A 494 17.85 1.42 -0.90
N GLU A 495 18.44 0.81 0.14
CA GLU A 495 19.89 0.57 0.26
C GLU A 495 20.38 -0.75 -0.38
N ASN A 496 19.54 -1.46 -1.14
CA ASN A 496 19.85 -2.76 -1.74
C ASN A 496 20.17 -3.88 -0.70
N ARG A 497 19.54 -3.83 0.48
CA ARG A 497 19.68 -4.82 1.58
C ARG A 497 18.44 -5.70 1.70
N ALA A 498 18.11 -6.40 0.62
CA ALA A 498 16.87 -7.16 0.47
C ALA A 498 16.66 -8.20 1.60
N ASN A 499 17.69 -8.97 1.97
CA ASN A 499 17.55 -10.01 3.00
C ASN A 499 17.16 -9.46 4.38
N GLU A 500 17.68 -8.28 4.73
CA GLU A 500 17.31 -7.58 5.97
C GLU A 500 15.92 -6.97 5.88
N ALA A 501 15.59 -6.38 4.73
CA ALA A 501 14.25 -5.86 4.46
C ALA A 501 13.17 -6.95 4.57
N VAL A 502 13.44 -8.19 4.10
CA VAL A 502 12.54 -9.33 4.31
C VAL A 502 12.28 -9.54 5.80
N ARG A 503 13.34 -9.63 6.62
CA ARG A 503 13.21 -9.88 8.07
C ARG A 503 12.34 -8.82 8.76
N ASP A 504 12.64 -7.55 8.51
CA ASP A 504 11.91 -6.44 9.14
C ASP A 504 10.44 -6.38 8.70
N LEU A 505 10.16 -6.67 7.42
CA LEU A 505 8.81 -6.58 6.88
C LEU A 505 7.95 -7.78 7.28
N GLU A 506 8.53 -8.98 7.36
CA GLU A 506 7.87 -10.15 7.97
C GLU A 506 7.50 -9.88 9.42
N HIS A 507 8.42 -9.31 10.20
CA HIS A 507 8.14 -8.97 11.59
C HIS A 507 7.06 -7.89 11.71
N SER A 508 7.09 -6.87 10.85
CA SER A 508 6.01 -5.86 10.78
C SER A 508 4.65 -6.50 10.49
N GLN A 509 4.59 -7.52 9.62
CA GLN A 509 3.37 -8.25 9.30
C GLN A 509 2.88 -9.11 10.48
N GLU A 510 3.77 -9.75 11.24
CA GLU A 510 3.43 -10.48 12.47
C GLU A 510 2.79 -9.57 13.54
N LEU A 511 3.26 -8.33 13.63
CA LEU A 511 2.77 -7.34 14.60
C LEU A 511 1.49 -6.61 14.15
N ASN A 512 0.94 -6.90 12.95
CA ASN A 512 -0.21 -6.17 12.38
C ASN A 512 -1.40 -6.08 13.33
N GLU A 513 -1.74 -7.19 14.00
CA GLU A 513 -2.89 -7.27 14.91
C GLU A 513 -2.74 -6.46 16.20
N ASN A 514 -1.54 -5.95 16.53
CA ASN A 514 -1.38 -5.04 17.67
C ASN A 514 -2.02 -3.67 17.42
N ARG A 515 -2.28 -3.32 16.16
CA ARG A 515 -2.92 -2.06 15.78
C ARG A 515 -4.44 -2.06 15.98
N ARG A 516 -5.04 -3.18 16.37
CA ARG A 516 -6.49 -3.29 16.59
C ARG A 516 -7.04 -2.38 17.71
N VAL A 517 -6.15 -1.81 18.54
CA VAL A 517 -6.50 -0.72 19.49
C VAL A 517 -7.02 0.52 18.74
N TYR A 518 -6.49 0.80 17.55
CA TYR A 518 -6.73 2.05 16.81
C TYR A 518 -7.37 1.82 15.44
N ARG A 519 -7.54 0.57 15.02
CA ARG A 519 -8.00 0.22 13.67
C ARG A 519 -9.03 -0.90 13.68
N SER A 520 -10.08 -0.71 12.89
CA SER A 520 -11.07 -1.76 12.61
C SER A 520 -10.44 -2.93 11.85
N ARG A 521 -11.13 -4.08 11.84
CA ARG A 521 -10.70 -5.28 11.10
C ARG A 521 -10.39 -4.98 9.64
N LEU A 522 -11.27 -4.24 8.95
CA LEU A 522 -11.09 -3.81 7.57
C LEU A 522 -9.77 -3.05 7.36
N LEU A 523 -9.48 -2.05 8.21
CA LEU A 523 -8.24 -1.28 8.09
C LEU A 523 -6.99 -2.12 8.41
N LEU A 524 -7.11 -3.12 9.30
CA LEU A 524 -6.02 -4.06 9.57
C LEU A 524 -5.74 -4.99 8.39
N ASP A 525 -6.77 -5.37 7.65
CA ASP A 525 -6.64 -6.17 6.44
C ASP A 525 -6.04 -5.36 5.29
N GLN A 526 -6.43 -4.09 5.14
CA GLN A 526 -5.74 -3.14 4.25
C GLN A 526 -4.26 -2.98 4.62
N ASP A 527 -3.97 -2.77 5.90
CA ASP A 527 -2.62 -2.65 6.46
C ASP A 527 -1.80 -3.94 6.20
N ARG A 528 -2.42 -5.13 6.29
CA ARG A 528 -1.79 -6.43 5.96
C ARG A 528 -1.53 -6.56 4.47
N ALA A 529 -2.50 -6.24 3.61
CA ALA A 529 -2.34 -6.31 2.16
C ALA A 529 -1.20 -5.40 1.68
N VAL A 530 -1.10 -4.18 2.21
CA VAL A 530 0.01 -3.27 1.89
C VAL A 530 1.37 -3.85 2.31
N ARG A 531 1.47 -4.44 3.50
CA ARG A 531 2.71 -5.10 3.94
C ARG A 531 3.06 -6.31 3.09
N GLY A 532 2.10 -7.18 2.81
CA GLY A 532 2.28 -8.37 1.98
C GLY A 532 2.69 -8.01 0.56
N ALA A 533 2.11 -6.97 -0.02
CA ALA A 533 2.48 -6.53 -1.37
C ALA A 533 3.91 -5.96 -1.44
N ASN A 534 4.33 -5.21 -0.41
CA ASN A 534 5.73 -4.79 -0.28
C ASN A 534 6.67 -5.98 -0.04
N LEU A 535 6.24 -6.96 0.73
CA LEU A 535 7.03 -8.16 1.04
C LEU A 535 7.21 -9.04 -0.20
N ALA A 536 6.16 -9.20 -1.01
CA ALA A 536 6.23 -9.85 -2.30
C ALA A 536 7.31 -9.22 -3.20
N ARG A 537 7.39 -7.88 -3.24
CA ARG A 537 8.45 -7.20 -3.97
C ARG A 537 9.84 -7.49 -3.41
N VAL A 538 10.04 -7.34 -2.10
CA VAL A 538 11.37 -7.58 -1.50
C VAL A 538 11.80 -9.04 -1.71
N TYR A 539 10.87 -9.99 -1.70
CA TYR A 539 11.15 -11.38 -2.09
C TYR A 539 11.65 -11.49 -3.53
N GLN A 540 11.00 -10.83 -4.48
CA GLN A 540 11.44 -10.83 -5.88
C GLN A 540 12.86 -10.27 -6.03
N GLU A 541 13.17 -9.14 -5.37
CA GLU A 541 14.49 -8.51 -5.39
C GLU A 541 15.57 -9.38 -4.71
N ALA A 542 15.20 -10.18 -3.71
CA ALA A 542 16.07 -11.18 -3.09
C ALA A 542 16.26 -12.45 -3.96
N GLY A 543 15.55 -12.58 -5.09
CA GLY A 543 15.59 -13.75 -5.98
C GLY A 543 14.63 -14.88 -5.60
N LEU A 544 13.60 -14.59 -4.81
CA LEU A 544 12.63 -15.56 -4.29
C LEU A 544 11.31 -15.51 -5.08
N ASP A 545 11.40 -15.72 -6.40
CA ASP A 545 10.32 -15.47 -7.36
C ASP A 545 9.01 -16.24 -7.03
N ASP A 546 9.07 -17.55 -6.71
CA ASP A 546 7.85 -18.30 -6.35
C ASP A 546 7.26 -17.87 -5.00
N VAL A 547 8.08 -17.45 -4.03
CA VAL A 547 7.58 -16.94 -2.74
C VAL A 547 6.92 -15.58 -2.95
N SER A 548 7.50 -14.73 -3.80
CA SER A 548 6.96 -13.44 -4.21
C SER A 548 5.54 -13.55 -4.78
N LEU A 549 5.32 -14.39 -5.80
CA LEU A 549 3.99 -14.57 -6.42
C LEU A 549 2.93 -14.99 -5.40
N ARG A 550 3.28 -15.92 -4.50
CA ARG A 550 2.34 -16.44 -3.48
C ARG A 550 2.00 -15.41 -2.42
N GLU A 551 2.96 -14.56 -2.04
CA GLU A 551 2.73 -13.45 -1.12
C GLU A 551 1.91 -12.33 -1.78
N ALA A 552 2.15 -12.03 -3.07
CA ALA A 552 1.33 -11.08 -3.83
C ALA A 552 -0.14 -11.55 -3.91
N ALA A 553 -0.37 -12.83 -4.20
CA ALA A 553 -1.70 -13.40 -4.19
C ALA A 553 -2.34 -13.41 -2.78
N ARG A 554 -1.54 -13.63 -1.71
CA ARG A 554 -2.04 -13.53 -0.33
C ARG A 554 -2.44 -12.10 0.03
N ALA A 555 -1.71 -11.09 -0.45
CA ALA A 555 -2.05 -9.70 -0.23
C ALA A 555 -3.44 -9.36 -0.83
N VAL A 556 -3.72 -9.81 -2.06
CA VAL A 556 -5.05 -9.63 -2.70
C VAL A 556 -6.15 -10.36 -1.94
N ASN A 557 -5.87 -11.57 -1.42
CA ASN A 557 -6.85 -12.30 -0.61
C ASN A 557 -7.10 -11.68 0.77
N SER A 558 -6.13 -10.93 1.31
CA SER A 558 -6.29 -10.21 2.59
C SER A 558 -7.24 -9.03 2.44
N ASP A 559 -7.10 -8.28 1.34
CA ASP A 559 -7.98 -7.17 0.98
C ASP A 559 -8.09 -7.08 -0.55
N TYR A 560 -9.22 -7.53 -1.09
CA TYR A 560 -9.49 -7.51 -2.53
C TYR A 560 -9.69 -6.09 -3.08
N ALA A 561 -10.03 -5.08 -2.27
CA ALA A 561 -10.10 -3.71 -2.76
C ALA A 561 -8.72 -3.03 -2.80
N ASN A 562 -7.66 -3.73 -2.37
CA ASN A 562 -6.33 -3.15 -2.26
C ASN A 562 -5.65 -2.99 -3.62
N TYR A 563 -5.63 -1.76 -4.14
CA TYR A 563 -4.98 -1.46 -5.42
C TYR A 563 -3.50 -1.88 -5.46
N SER A 564 -2.76 -1.76 -4.34
CA SER A 564 -1.34 -2.07 -4.32
C SER A 564 -1.10 -3.57 -4.42
N ALA A 565 -1.92 -4.38 -3.74
CA ALA A 565 -1.88 -5.83 -3.86
C ALA A 565 -2.14 -6.29 -5.30
N HIS A 566 -3.17 -5.74 -5.96
CA HIS A 566 -3.45 -6.00 -7.37
C HIS A 566 -2.28 -5.59 -8.28
N LEU A 567 -1.66 -4.43 -8.05
CA LEU A 567 -0.53 -3.97 -8.86
C LEU A 567 0.67 -4.91 -8.75
N PHE A 568 0.99 -5.36 -7.54
CA PHE A 568 2.10 -6.28 -7.33
C PHE A 568 1.81 -7.69 -7.88
N LEU A 569 0.56 -8.16 -7.78
CA LEU A 569 0.16 -9.42 -8.44
C LEU A 569 0.23 -9.29 -9.96
N ALA A 570 -0.21 -8.17 -10.53
CA ALA A 570 -0.05 -7.88 -11.96
C ALA A 570 1.43 -7.93 -12.37
N ASN A 571 2.31 -7.26 -11.62
CA ASN A 571 3.76 -7.29 -11.92
C ASN A 571 4.35 -8.70 -11.81
N SER A 572 3.85 -9.51 -10.87
CA SER A 572 4.25 -10.92 -10.73
C SER A 572 3.82 -11.75 -11.94
N TYR A 573 2.59 -11.56 -12.44
CA TYR A 573 2.14 -12.20 -13.69
C TYR A 573 2.88 -11.70 -14.92
N ASN A 574 3.21 -10.41 -14.98
CA ASN A 574 3.99 -9.83 -16.09
C ASN A 574 5.38 -10.46 -16.16
N ALA A 575 6.02 -10.72 -15.01
CA ALA A 575 7.31 -11.40 -14.95
C ALA A 575 7.27 -12.88 -15.39
N LEU A 576 6.08 -13.50 -15.39
CA LEU A 576 5.84 -14.86 -15.88
C LEU A 576 5.33 -14.90 -17.33
N ARG A 577 5.02 -13.75 -17.92
CA ARG A 577 4.50 -13.66 -19.29
C ARG A 577 5.63 -13.90 -20.27
N ASP A 578 5.29 -14.56 -21.38
CA ASP A 578 6.18 -14.68 -22.53
C ASP A 578 6.52 -13.30 -23.12
N PRO A 579 7.81 -12.91 -23.20
CA PRO A 579 8.22 -11.63 -23.79
C PRO A 579 7.91 -11.56 -25.30
N ASP A 580 7.94 -12.70 -26.00
CA ASP A 580 7.67 -12.78 -27.44
C ASP A 580 6.17 -12.77 -27.76
N GLN A 581 5.32 -12.84 -26.73
CA GLN A 581 3.86 -12.80 -26.80
C GLN A 581 3.25 -13.91 -27.68
N ILE A 582 3.82 -15.11 -27.64
CA ILE A 582 3.26 -16.30 -28.30
C ILE A 582 2.54 -17.20 -27.30
N ASN A 583 3.09 -17.36 -26.10
CA ASN A 583 2.45 -18.04 -25.00
C ASN A 583 1.70 -17.04 -24.10
N LEU A 584 0.38 -16.98 -24.32
CA LEU A 584 -0.50 -15.98 -23.73
C LEU A 584 -1.17 -16.42 -22.42
N ARG A 585 -0.61 -17.43 -21.73
CA ARG A 585 -1.20 -18.02 -20.51
C ARG A 585 -1.39 -17.01 -19.36
N PHE A 586 -0.50 -16.02 -19.23
CA PHE A 586 -0.56 -15.01 -18.17
C PHE A 586 -1.02 -13.63 -18.64
N GLU A 587 -1.26 -13.45 -19.95
CA GLU A 587 -1.65 -12.15 -20.52
C GLU A 587 -2.94 -11.61 -19.88
N THR A 588 -3.99 -12.45 -19.85
CA THR A 588 -5.29 -12.09 -19.29
C THR A 588 -5.22 -11.76 -17.81
N ALA A 589 -4.54 -12.59 -17.02
CA ALA A 589 -4.40 -12.40 -15.58
C ALA A 589 -3.63 -11.12 -15.26
N TRP A 590 -2.49 -10.89 -15.93
CA TRP A 590 -1.71 -9.66 -15.79
C TRP A 590 -2.55 -8.41 -16.07
N PHE A 591 -3.23 -8.36 -17.22
CA PHE A 591 -3.91 -7.13 -17.63
C PHE A 591 -5.14 -6.85 -16.75
N SER A 592 -5.87 -7.89 -16.35
CA SER A 592 -7.01 -7.77 -15.43
C SER A 592 -6.60 -7.17 -14.09
N GLU A 593 -5.54 -7.71 -13.47
CA GLU A 593 -5.00 -7.22 -12.19
C GLU A 593 -4.46 -5.78 -12.33
N TYR A 594 -3.82 -5.45 -13.45
CA TYR A 594 -3.35 -4.10 -13.72
C TYR A 594 -4.49 -3.09 -13.89
N LEU A 595 -5.59 -3.47 -14.55
CA LEU A 595 -6.77 -2.62 -14.69
C LEU A 595 -7.45 -2.40 -13.32
N LEU A 596 -7.67 -3.45 -12.54
CA LEU A 596 -8.24 -3.35 -11.19
C LEU A 596 -7.39 -2.45 -10.29
N ALA A 597 -6.07 -2.63 -10.30
CA ALA A 597 -5.15 -1.77 -9.55
C ALA A 597 -5.34 -0.29 -9.91
N ASN A 598 -5.35 0.06 -11.20
CA ASN A 598 -5.50 1.46 -11.61
C ASN A 598 -6.91 2.00 -11.40
N LEU A 599 -7.95 1.17 -11.43
CA LEU A 599 -9.33 1.57 -11.17
C LEU A 599 -9.56 1.86 -9.67
N LEU A 600 -9.03 1.02 -8.79
CA LEU A 600 -9.17 1.15 -7.33
C LEU A 600 -8.20 2.17 -6.71
N ALA A 601 -7.06 2.44 -7.35
CA ALA A 601 -6.04 3.35 -6.80
C ALA A 601 -6.55 4.80 -6.67
N PRO A 602 -6.56 5.44 -5.49
CA PRO A 602 -6.92 6.86 -5.42
C PRO A 602 -5.89 7.73 -6.17
N VAL A 603 -6.25 8.97 -6.53
CA VAL A 603 -5.27 9.87 -7.16
C VAL A 603 -4.08 10.13 -6.22
N GLY A 604 -2.87 9.98 -6.77
CA GLY A 604 -1.62 10.09 -6.00
C GLY A 604 -1.24 8.83 -5.22
N ALA A 605 -1.89 7.69 -5.47
CA ALA A 605 -1.53 6.39 -4.91
C ALA A 605 -0.32 5.71 -5.59
N GLY A 606 0.10 6.23 -6.74
CA GLY A 606 1.20 5.70 -7.55
C GLY A 606 1.34 6.48 -8.85
N THR A 607 2.30 6.09 -9.68
CA THR A 607 2.65 6.81 -10.91
C THR A 607 1.83 6.38 -12.14
N LEU A 608 0.76 5.58 -11.98
CA LEU A 608 -0.08 5.01 -13.06
C LEU A 608 0.70 4.30 -14.18
N SER A 609 1.91 3.79 -13.89
CA SER A 609 2.79 3.16 -14.87
C SER A 609 3.50 1.97 -14.24
N GLN A 610 3.51 0.81 -14.90
CA GLN A 610 4.25 -0.36 -14.42
C GLN A 610 5.77 -0.19 -14.51
N ALA A 611 6.26 0.62 -15.46
CA ALA A 611 7.69 0.85 -15.64
C ALA A 611 8.32 1.70 -14.53
N VAL A 612 7.54 2.57 -13.90
CA VAL A 612 8.00 3.45 -12.80
C VAL A 612 7.50 2.97 -11.45
N SER A 613 6.30 2.37 -11.40
CA SER A 613 5.62 2.06 -10.14
C SER A 613 6.31 0.93 -9.40
N GLN A 614 7.34 1.33 -8.65
CA GLN A 614 8.01 0.58 -7.59
C GLN A 614 7.83 1.29 -6.24
N GLN A 615 6.81 2.16 -6.09
CA GLN A 615 6.59 2.94 -4.87
C GLN A 615 5.46 2.39 -4.01
N GLU A 616 5.69 2.46 -2.70
CA GLU A 616 4.77 2.03 -1.64
C GLU A 616 3.53 2.90 -1.51
N TYR A 617 2.54 2.35 -0.82
CA TYR A 617 1.52 3.13 -0.11
C TYR A 617 2.18 4.13 0.84
N SER A 618 2.32 5.38 0.39
CA SER A 618 2.63 6.50 1.26
C SER A 618 2.03 7.79 0.71
N LYS A 619 0.70 7.76 0.49
CA LYS A 619 -0.10 8.94 0.07
C LYS A 619 0.27 10.20 0.86
N LEU A 620 0.63 10.07 2.14
CA LEU A 620 0.98 11.18 3.03
C LEU A 620 2.31 11.88 2.69
N PHE A 621 3.20 11.25 1.93
CA PHE A 621 4.49 11.82 1.49
C PHE A 621 4.55 12.05 -0.03
N GLU A 622 3.49 11.66 -0.76
CA GLU A 622 3.37 11.98 -2.18
C GLU A 622 3.11 13.46 -2.38
N ARG A 623 3.94 14.10 -3.20
CA ARG A 623 3.89 15.53 -3.51
C ARG A 623 3.49 15.76 -4.95
N ASN A 624 2.93 16.93 -5.25
CA ASN A 624 2.83 17.37 -6.64
C ASN A 624 4.21 17.34 -7.27
N ARG A 625 4.40 16.46 -8.25
CA ARG A 625 5.69 16.26 -8.90
C ARG A 625 5.51 15.94 -10.36
N PHE A 626 6.52 16.35 -11.11
CA PHE A 626 6.82 15.84 -12.43
C PHE A 626 7.96 14.84 -12.28
N GLY A 627 7.83 13.68 -12.91
CA GLY A 627 8.86 12.65 -12.92
C GLY A 627 9.10 12.12 -14.33
N PHE A 628 10.35 11.75 -14.57
CA PHE A 628 10.77 11.11 -15.81
C PHE A 628 11.69 9.95 -15.46
N SER A 629 11.46 8.80 -16.09
CA SER A 629 12.32 7.62 -16.00
C SER A 629 12.59 7.10 -17.41
N ALA A 630 13.81 6.64 -17.66
CA ALA A 630 14.14 5.94 -18.88
C ALA A 630 15.14 4.83 -18.59
N SER A 631 14.96 3.69 -19.25
CA SER A 631 15.89 2.56 -19.21
C SER A 631 16.13 2.04 -20.62
N ALA A 632 17.34 1.53 -20.85
CA ALA A 632 17.70 0.84 -22.08
C ALA A 632 18.57 -0.35 -21.70
N ASP A 633 18.05 -1.54 -21.91
CA ASP A 633 18.72 -2.81 -21.68
C ASP A 633 19.21 -3.34 -23.03
N TYR A 634 20.47 -3.79 -23.11
CA TYR A 634 21.07 -4.36 -24.32
C TYR A 634 21.65 -5.73 -24.01
N PHE A 635 21.32 -6.70 -24.84
CA PHE A 635 21.78 -8.08 -24.72
C PHE A 635 22.81 -8.41 -25.79
N SER A 636 23.77 -9.27 -25.45
CA SER A 636 24.90 -9.61 -26.33
C SER A 636 24.50 -10.26 -27.67
N HIS A 637 23.27 -10.77 -27.78
CA HIS A 637 22.71 -11.32 -29.02
C HIS A 637 21.98 -10.28 -29.89
N GLY A 638 22.04 -8.98 -29.54
CA GLY A 638 21.47 -7.91 -30.37
C GLY A 638 20.13 -7.36 -29.88
N GLU A 639 19.50 -7.98 -28.89
CA GLU A 639 18.21 -7.55 -28.36
C GLU A 639 18.32 -6.26 -27.53
N TRP A 640 17.31 -5.39 -27.67
CA TRP A 640 17.14 -4.15 -26.92
C TRP A 640 15.76 -4.05 -26.29
N PHE A 641 15.72 -3.70 -25.00
CA PHE A 641 14.50 -3.21 -24.36
C PHE A 641 14.68 -1.74 -23.98
N GLN A 642 13.80 -0.89 -24.50
CA GLN A 642 13.83 0.55 -24.24
C GLN A 642 12.51 0.98 -23.62
N ARG A 643 12.59 1.66 -22.48
CA ARG A 643 11.42 2.18 -21.77
C ARG A 643 11.65 3.65 -21.44
N ALA A 644 10.62 4.46 -21.61
CA ALA A 644 10.62 5.83 -21.11
C ALA A 644 9.23 6.18 -20.59
N THR A 645 9.18 6.77 -19.40
CA THR A 645 7.93 7.16 -18.76
C THR A 645 8.04 8.57 -18.23
N GLN A 646 7.14 9.42 -18.70
CA GLN A 646 6.84 10.72 -18.11
C GLN A 646 5.60 10.56 -17.23
N HIS A 647 5.64 11.01 -15.98
CA HIS A 647 4.51 10.89 -15.07
C HIS A 647 4.39 12.12 -14.18
N GLY A 648 3.22 12.32 -13.58
CA GLY A 648 3.06 13.38 -12.60
C GLY A 648 1.79 13.34 -11.79
N LEU A 649 1.83 14.06 -10.67
CA LEU A 649 0.72 14.34 -9.78
C LEU A 649 0.48 15.85 -9.74
N LEU A 650 -0.75 16.26 -10.02
CA LEU A 650 -1.20 17.65 -10.08
C LEU A 650 -2.54 17.79 -9.37
N GLY A 651 -2.52 18.03 -8.06
CA GLY A 651 -3.72 18.20 -7.24
C GLY A 651 -4.58 16.94 -7.20
N ASN A 652 -5.74 16.99 -7.85
CA ASN A 652 -6.68 15.87 -7.96
C ASN A 652 -6.52 15.07 -9.27
N SER A 653 -5.42 15.26 -10.00
CA SER A 653 -5.15 14.51 -11.23
C SER A 653 -3.77 13.86 -11.21
N SER A 654 -3.65 12.65 -11.74
CA SER A 654 -2.38 11.99 -12.01
C SER A 654 -2.34 11.47 -13.45
N TYR A 655 -1.15 11.42 -14.03
CA TYR A 655 -0.96 10.92 -15.39
C TYR A 655 0.34 10.13 -15.55
N ALA A 656 0.37 9.27 -16.56
CA ALA A 656 1.57 8.62 -17.08
C ALA A 656 1.50 8.54 -18.60
N ALA A 657 2.57 8.99 -19.26
CA ALA A 657 2.82 8.76 -20.68
C ALA A 657 4.04 7.83 -20.79
N GLU A 658 3.84 6.66 -21.39
CA GLU A 658 4.81 5.58 -21.44
C GLU A 658 5.14 5.25 -22.90
N PHE A 659 6.43 5.05 -23.15
CA PHE A 659 7.01 4.56 -24.38
C PHE A 659 7.72 3.24 -24.07
N PHE A 660 7.44 2.22 -24.86
CA PHE A 660 8.12 0.94 -24.83
C PHE A 660 8.54 0.58 -26.25
N ARG A 661 9.78 0.17 -26.43
CA ARG A 661 10.26 -0.44 -27.66
C ARG A 661 11.09 -1.68 -27.34
N HIS A 662 10.80 -2.77 -28.01
CA HIS A 662 11.57 -4.00 -27.94
C HIS A 662 11.98 -4.38 -29.36
N THR A 663 13.27 -4.62 -29.57
CA THR A 663 13.80 -5.08 -30.85
C THR A 663 14.73 -6.25 -30.60
N ASP A 664 14.48 -7.38 -31.24
CA ASP A 664 15.37 -8.53 -31.28
C ASP A 664 15.68 -8.86 -32.74
N ASP A 665 16.97 -8.97 -33.08
CA ASP A 665 17.43 -9.39 -34.41
C ASP A 665 17.23 -10.90 -34.61
N GLY A 666 16.96 -11.64 -33.53
CA GLY A 666 16.79 -13.07 -33.53
C GLY A 666 18.10 -13.85 -33.65
N GLN A 667 18.02 -15.16 -33.44
CA GLN A 667 19.18 -16.07 -33.50
C GLN A 667 19.01 -17.15 -34.58
N ARG A 668 17.80 -17.30 -35.13
CA ARG A 668 17.47 -18.23 -36.22
C ARG A 668 16.99 -17.44 -37.45
N PRO A 669 16.98 -18.04 -38.65
CA PRO A 669 16.44 -17.36 -39.83
C PRO A 669 15.00 -16.89 -39.58
N ASN A 670 14.74 -15.61 -39.88
CA ASN A 670 13.41 -14.99 -39.80
C ASN A 670 12.73 -15.14 -38.43
N ASN A 671 13.42 -14.88 -37.32
CA ASN A 671 12.78 -14.70 -36.00
C ASN A 671 13.05 -13.33 -35.38
N ASP A 672 13.29 -12.33 -36.20
CA ASP A 672 13.35 -10.94 -35.75
C ASP A 672 11.97 -10.50 -35.22
N LEU A 673 12.00 -9.60 -34.23
CA LEU A 673 10.84 -9.05 -33.56
C LEU A 673 11.05 -7.56 -33.32
N GLU A 674 10.08 -6.73 -33.71
CA GLU A 674 10.02 -5.32 -33.35
C GLU A 674 8.65 -5.02 -32.75
N GLN A 675 8.65 -4.52 -31.52
CA GLN A 675 7.46 -4.08 -30.80
C GLN A 675 7.60 -2.61 -30.41
N LEU A 676 6.53 -1.84 -30.58
CA LEU A 676 6.41 -0.46 -30.16
C LEU A 676 5.08 -0.26 -29.45
N ALA A 677 5.11 0.34 -28.26
CA ALA A 677 3.91 0.75 -27.54
C ALA A 677 4.00 2.20 -27.06
N LEU A 678 2.90 2.93 -27.21
CA LEU A 678 2.68 4.24 -26.61
C LEU A 678 1.42 4.17 -25.76
N VAL A 679 1.52 4.57 -24.50
CA VAL A 679 0.42 4.46 -23.54
C VAL A 679 0.25 5.76 -22.78
N LEU A 680 -0.96 6.28 -22.71
CA LEU A 680 -1.34 7.39 -21.86
C LEU A 680 -2.38 6.92 -20.84
N ASN A 681 -2.04 6.98 -19.56
CA ASN A 681 -2.96 6.78 -18.45
C ASN A 681 -3.25 8.14 -17.80
N LEU A 682 -4.52 8.40 -17.50
CA LEU A 682 -5.01 9.59 -16.81
C LEU A 682 -5.95 9.15 -15.69
N LYS A 683 -5.81 9.75 -14.51
CA LYS A 683 -6.75 9.57 -13.41
C LYS A 683 -7.12 10.92 -12.81
N HIS A 684 -8.40 11.10 -12.52
CA HIS A 684 -8.93 12.31 -11.92
C HIS A 684 -9.91 11.98 -10.78
N GLN A 685 -9.76 12.65 -9.65
CA GLN A 685 -10.62 12.49 -8.47
C GLN A 685 -11.68 13.60 -8.48
N LEU A 686 -12.95 13.23 -8.70
CA LEU A 686 -14.07 14.17 -8.72
C LEU A 686 -14.49 14.57 -7.30
N THR A 687 -14.66 13.56 -6.45
CA THR A 687 -14.95 13.68 -5.01
C THR A 687 -14.06 12.69 -4.26
N PRO A 688 -13.94 12.73 -2.92
CA PRO A 688 -13.16 11.73 -2.19
C PRO A 688 -13.59 10.28 -2.45
N GLN A 689 -14.85 10.05 -2.85
CA GLN A 689 -15.44 8.75 -3.16
C GLN A 689 -15.43 8.43 -4.66
N ASP A 690 -15.38 9.43 -5.53
CA ASP A 690 -15.56 9.29 -6.98
C ASP A 690 -14.26 9.52 -7.78
N GLY A 691 -13.82 8.50 -8.51
CA GLY A 691 -12.66 8.54 -9.39
C GLY A 691 -12.99 8.22 -10.85
N LEU A 692 -12.35 8.93 -11.78
CA LEU A 692 -12.36 8.63 -13.21
C LEU A 692 -10.98 8.19 -13.66
N TYR A 693 -10.93 7.12 -14.45
CA TYR A 693 -9.71 6.59 -15.07
C TYR A 693 -9.87 6.59 -16.60
N PHE A 694 -8.83 6.95 -17.33
CA PHE A 694 -8.80 6.88 -18.78
C PHE A 694 -7.46 6.33 -19.22
N ARG A 695 -7.50 5.44 -20.21
CA ARG A 695 -6.31 4.89 -20.86
C ARG A 695 -6.48 4.96 -22.37
N ALA A 696 -5.48 5.51 -23.04
CA ALA A 696 -5.32 5.42 -24.48
C ALA A 696 -4.01 4.72 -24.80
N SER A 697 -4.03 3.74 -25.71
CA SER A 697 -2.82 3.06 -26.14
C SER A 697 -2.78 2.86 -27.65
N TYR A 698 -1.55 2.90 -28.15
CA TYR A 698 -1.15 2.47 -29.49
C TYR A 698 -0.13 1.36 -29.32
N TYR A 699 -0.29 0.31 -30.11
CA TYR A 699 0.63 -0.82 -30.15
C TYR A 699 0.86 -1.23 -31.60
N ASP A 700 2.10 -1.49 -31.96
CA ASP A 700 2.49 -2.02 -33.26
C ASP A 700 3.58 -3.05 -33.03
N THR A 701 3.40 -4.23 -33.61
CA THR A 701 4.40 -5.28 -33.61
C THR A 701 4.54 -5.86 -35.00
N GLU A 702 5.78 -6.07 -35.41
CA GLU A 702 6.15 -6.78 -36.62
C GLU A 702 7.16 -7.85 -36.26
N SER A 703 6.97 -9.06 -36.77
CA SER A 703 7.92 -10.15 -36.54
C SER A 703 7.99 -11.10 -37.73
N GLY A 704 9.08 -11.87 -37.76
CA GLY A 704 9.16 -13.06 -38.59
C GLY A 704 8.33 -14.21 -38.01
N ASP A 705 8.88 -15.40 -38.08
CA ASP A 705 8.42 -16.55 -37.31
C ASP A 705 9.09 -16.53 -35.93
N VAL A 706 8.35 -16.24 -34.87
CA VAL A 706 8.83 -16.30 -33.47
C VAL A 706 8.27 -17.51 -32.71
N PHE A 707 7.59 -18.44 -33.39
CA PHE A 707 7.04 -19.62 -32.72
C PHE A 707 8.14 -20.54 -32.19
N PRO A 708 7.97 -21.14 -31.00
CA PRO A 708 8.91 -22.13 -30.51
C PRO A 708 8.69 -23.47 -31.24
N TYR A 709 9.75 -23.98 -31.87
CA TYR A 709 9.77 -25.29 -32.52
C TYR A 709 10.74 -26.23 -31.82
N PHE A 710 10.43 -27.53 -31.84
CA PHE A 710 11.36 -28.57 -31.40
C PHE A 710 12.63 -28.59 -32.25
N ASP A 711 12.49 -28.63 -33.58
CA ASP A 711 13.60 -28.47 -34.53
C ASP A 711 13.56 -27.05 -35.12
N PRO A 712 14.56 -26.18 -34.83
CA PRO A 712 14.62 -24.83 -35.37
C PRO A 712 14.62 -24.77 -36.91
N ALA A 713 14.99 -25.85 -37.60
CA ALA A 713 14.92 -25.92 -39.07
C ALA A 713 13.48 -25.91 -39.62
N ASN A 714 12.48 -26.18 -38.78
CA ASN A 714 11.06 -26.10 -39.15
C ASN A 714 10.51 -24.67 -39.18
N ALA A 715 11.30 -23.69 -38.74
CA ALA A 715 10.95 -22.28 -38.82
C ALA A 715 10.60 -21.86 -40.25
N ASN A 716 9.55 -21.06 -40.39
CA ASN A 716 9.14 -20.50 -41.66
C ASN A 716 10.07 -19.34 -42.07
N PRO A 717 10.83 -19.46 -43.16
CA PRO A 717 11.84 -18.47 -43.52
C PRO A 717 11.27 -17.21 -44.19
N THR A 718 9.97 -17.17 -44.51
CA THR A 718 9.37 -16.07 -45.29
C THR A 718 8.17 -15.40 -44.65
N VAL A 719 7.56 -15.99 -43.62
CA VAL A 719 6.37 -15.42 -42.99
C VAL A 719 6.69 -14.10 -42.31
N ARG A 720 5.79 -13.13 -42.45
CA ARG A 720 5.77 -11.92 -41.60
C ARG A 720 4.43 -11.80 -40.90
N LEU A 721 4.49 -11.60 -39.60
CA LEU A 721 3.36 -11.35 -38.72
C LEU A 721 3.34 -9.87 -38.35
N GLY A 722 2.16 -9.26 -38.37
CA GLY A 722 1.97 -7.88 -37.96
C GLY A 722 0.71 -7.73 -37.11
N GLU A 723 0.79 -7.04 -36.00
CA GLU A 723 -0.37 -6.69 -35.18
C GLU A 723 -0.33 -5.21 -34.79
N ARG A 724 -1.43 -4.50 -35.06
CA ARG A 724 -1.57 -3.08 -34.74
C ARG A 724 -2.85 -2.81 -33.97
N HIS A 725 -2.75 -2.05 -32.88
CA HIS A 725 -3.89 -1.59 -32.08
C HIS A 725 -4.03 -0.07 -32.20
N GLU A 726 -5.08 0.40 -32.88
CA GLU A 726 -5.32 1.84 -33.11
C GLU A 726 -6.78 2.14 -33.50
N PRO A 727 -7.64 2.71 -32.62
CA PRO A 727 -7.38 3.11 -31.24
C PRO A 727 -7.69 2.00 -30.21
N TRP A 728 -6.97 1.98 -29.09
CA TRP A 728 -7.35 1.26 -27.88
C TRP A 728 -7.64 2.25 -26.76
N LEU A 729 -8.93 2.45 -26.46
CA LEU A 729 -9.41 3.41 -25.46
C LEU A 729 -10.19 2.69 -24.38
N LEU A 730 -9.85 2.95 -23.13
CA LEU A 730 -10.57 2.47 -21.95
C LEU A 730 -10.94 3.67 -21.06
N ALA A 731 -12.15 3.64 -20.52
CA ALA A 731 -12.63 4.62 -19.55
C ALA A 731 -13.24 3.88 -18.36
N GLY A 732 -12.86 4.27 -17.16
CA GLY A 732 -13.29 3.66 -15.92
C GLY A 732 -13.86 4.65 -14.92
N TYR A 733 -14.77 4.18 -14.09
CA TYR A 733 -15.33 4.91 -12.97
C TYR A 733 -15.24 4.05 -11.71
N HIS A 734 -14.87 4.68 -10.59
CA HIS A 734 -14.80 4.08 -9.28
C HIS A 734 -15.59 4.92 -8.29
N HIS A 735 -16.46 4.27 -7.52
CA HIS A 735 -17.20 4.88 -6.43
C HIS A 735 -17.03 4.06 -5.15
N GLU A 736 -16.68 4.70 -4.04
CA GLU A 736 -16.68 4.09 -2.71
C GLU A 736 -17.85 4.61 -1.88
N TRP A 737 -18.84 3.75 -1.63
CA TRP A 737 -20.05 4.13 -0.88
C TRP A 737 -19.76 4.36 0.60
N GLN A 738 -18.91 3.49 1.14
CA GLN A 738 -18.41 3.46 2.51
C GLN A 738 -17.15 2.56 2.52
N PRO A 739 -16.32 2.59 3.57
CA PRO A 739 -15.15 1.74 3.66
C PRO A 739 -15.47 0.27 3.38
N GLY A 740 -14.81 -0.30 2.37
CA GLY A 740 -14.98 -1.69 1.95
C GLY A 740 -16.16 -1.94 0.99
N HIS A 741 -16.91 -0.93 0.56
CA HIS A 741 -17.95 -1.06 -0.46
C HIS A 741 -17.63 -0.23 -1.70
N HIS A 742 -17.20 -0.89 -2.76
CA HIS A 742 -16.71 -0.26 -3.99
C HIS A 742 -17.49 -0.70 -5.21
N LEU A 743 -17.95 0.26 -6.01
CA LEU A 743 -18.44 0.03 -7.37
C LEU A 743 -17.35 0.43 -8.37
N VAL A 744 -17.04 -0.47 -9.30
CA VAL A 744 -16.10 -0.23 -10.40
C VAL A 744 -16.81 -0.49 -11.72
N ALA A 745 -16.66 0.44 -12.66
CA ALA A 745 -17.16 0.32 -14.02
C ALA A 745 -16.01 0.51 -15.01
N LEU A 746 -15.99 -0.29 -16.08
CA LEU A 746 -15.00 -0.20 -17.16
C LEU A 746 -15.70 -0.29 -18.51
N GLY A 747 -15.55 0.74 -19.34
CA GLY A 747 -15.96 0.77 -20.74
C GLY A 747 -14.76 0.80 -21.66
N GLY A 748 -14.86 0.20 -22.85
CA GLY A 748 -13.76 0.12 -23.81
C GLY A 748 -14.19 0.17 -25.27
N TRP A 749 -13.32 0.74 -26.09
CA TRP A 749 -13.35 0.68 -27.54
C TRP A 749 -11.95 0.27 -28.05
N LEU A 750 -11.88 -0.90 -28.65
CA LEU A 750 -10.64 -1.62 -28.92
C LEU A 750 -10.62 -2.02 -30.40
N ASN A 751 -9.85 -1.30 -31.21
CA ASN A 751 -9.59 -1.66 -32.60
C ASN A 751 -8.25 -2.38 -32.74
N ALA A 752 -8.25 -3.53 -33.42
CA ALA A 752 -7.03 -4.27 -33.70
C ALA A 752 -7.01 -4.79 -35.14
N ARG A 753 -5.83 -4.81 -35.74
CA ARG A 753 -5.57 -5.45 -37.02
C ARG A 753 -4.46 -6.47 -36.87
N PHE A 754 -4.73 -7.70 -37.27
CA PHE A 754 -3.74 -8.76 -37.39
C PHE A 754 -3.50 -9.09 -38.87
N GLN A 755 -2.25 -9.27 -39.26
CA GLN A 755 -1.84 -9.56 -40.63
C GLN A 755 -0.81 -10.68 -40.66
N VAL A 756 -0.94 -11.57 -41.64
CA VAL A 756 0.07 -12.57 -42.00
C VAL A 756 0.37 -12.39 -43.49
N THR A 757 1.64 -12.27 -43.87
CA THR A 757 2.04 -12.15 -45.27
C THR A 757 3.11 -13.17 -45.64
N ASN A 758 3.09 -13.64 -46.90
CA ASN A 758 3.97 -14.71 -47.38
C ASN A 758 4.00 -15.94 -46.46
N GLY A 759 2.87 -16.22 -45.81
CA GLY A 759 2.76 -17.31 -44.86
C GLY A 759 2.68 -18.64 -45.60
N LEU A 760 3.79 -19.38 -45.64
CA LEU A 760 3.74 -20.81 -45.98
C LEU A 760 2.96 -21.55 -44.90
N HIS A 761 1.72 -21.94 -45.22
CA HIS A 761 0.79 -22.62 -44.32
C HIS A 761 0.35 -23.96 -44.92
N THR A 762 0.20 -24.96 -44.06
CA THR A 762 -0.27 -26.31 -44.43
C THR A 762 -1.78 -26.38 -44.34
N THR A 763 -2.46 -26.53 -45.48
CA THR A 763 -3.93 -26.65 -45.54
C THR A 763 -4.36 -28.07 -45.86
N PRO A 764 -5.30 -28.66 -45.10
CA PRO A 764 -5.85 -29.97 -45.41
C PRO A 764 -6.63 -29.95 -46.74
N VAL A 765 -6.28 -30.88 -47.63
CA VAL A 765 -6.97 -31.12 -48.89
C VAL A 765 -7.70 -32.46 -48.82
N PHE A 766 -9.01 -32.45 -49.03
CA PHE A 766 -9.87 -33.62 -48.99
C PHE A 766 -10.29 -34.02 -50.41
N ASP A 767 -9.78 -35.17 -50.87
CA ASP A 767 -10.16 -35.76 -52.14
C ASP A 767 -11.51 -36.48 -52.00
N ARG A 768 -12.51 -36.00 -52.76
CA ARG A 768 -13.86 -36.56 -52.80
C ARG A 768 -14.13 -37.37 -54.06
N GLY A 769 -13.12 -37.68 -54.87
CA GLY A 769 -13.25 -38.45 -56.11
C GLY A 769 -14.24 -37.78 -57.07
N THR A 770 -15.37 -38.43 -57.35
CA THR A 770 -16.45 -37.92 -58.23
C THR A 770 -17.60 -37.24 -57.44
N GLY A 771 -17.32 -36.69 -56.26
CA GLY A 771 -18.31 -36.00 -55.41
C GLY A 771 -18.92 -36.85 -54.29
N GLY A 772 -18.23 -37.92 -53.86
CA GLY A 772 -18.66 -38.82 -52.78
C GLY A 772 -18.11 -38.43 -51.39
N PRO A 773 -18.09 -39.36 -50.40
CA PRO A 773 -17.39 -39.15 -49.13
C PRO A 773 -15.89 -38.96 -49.37
N VAL A 774 -15.20 -38.35 -48.39
CA VAL A 774 -13.74 -38.13 -48.46
C VAL A 774 -13.03 -39.48 -48.57
N GLN A 775 -12.28 -39.66 -49.66
CA GLN A 775 -11.52 -40.88 -49.96
C GLN A 775 -10.08 -40.77 -49.48
N ALA A 776 -9.48 -39.58 -49.62
CA ALA A 776 -8.14 -39.30 -49.13
C ALA A 776 -8.04 -37.90 -48.51
N ALA A 777 -7.13 -37.75 -47.54
CA ALA A 777 -6.80 -36.48 -46.90
C ALA A 777 -5.29 -36.26 -46.97
N VAL A 778 -4.89 -35.10 -47.48
CA VAL A 778 -3.47 -34.76 -47.74
C VAL A 778 -3.21 -33.34 -47.28
N PRO A 779 -2.13 -33.06 -46.53
CA PRO A 779 -1.72 -31.70 -46.24
C PRO A 779 -1.05 -31.09 -47.48
N MET A 780 -1.44 -29.88 -47.86
CA MET A 780 -0.84 -29.16 -48.98
C MET A 780 -0.30 -27.83 -48.50
N LEU A 781 0.95 -27.53 -48.86
CA LEU A 781 1.54 -26.23 -48.63
C LEU A 781 0.88 -25.20 -49.54
N SER A 782 0.53 -24.07 -48.95
CA SER A 782 -0.06 -22.92 -49.61
C SER A 782 0.60 -21.64 -49.10
N VAL A 783 0.73 -20.66 -49.97
CA VAL A 783 1.08 -19.30 -49.56
C VAL A 783 -0.19 -18.58 -49.19
N GLN A 784 -0.20 -17.98 -48.01
CA GLN A 784 -1.34 -17.30 -47.43
C GLN A 784 -1.00 -15.84 -47.14
N ASP A 785 -1.88 -14.95 -47.60
CA ASP A 785 -1.94 -13.55 -47.16
C ASP A 785 -3.26 -13.33 -46.43
N TYR A 786 -3.17 -13.11 -45.13
CA TYR A 786 -4.29 -13.00 -44.21
C TYR A 786 -4.35 -11.61 -43.60
N ARG A 787 -5.56 -11.09 -43.43
CA ARG A 787 -5.82 -9.88 -42.64
C ARG A 787 -7.13 -10.01 -41.88
N GLY A 788 -7.08 -9.85 -40.56
CA GLY A 788 -8.24 -9.74 -39.69
C GLY A 788 -8.29 -8.35 -39.06
N ASP A 789 -9.40 -7.65 -39.22
CA ASP A 789 -9.71 -6.41 -38.51
C ASP A 789 -10.79 -6.71 -37.44
N LEU A 790 -10.58 -6.25 -36.21
CA LEU A 790 -11.45 -6.39 -35.04
C LEU A 790 -11.85 -5.00 -34.55
N ASP A 791 -13.15 -4.77 -34.34
CA ASP A 791 -13.68 -3.56 -33.69
C ASP A 791 -14.56 -3.95 -32.50
N LEU A 792 -14.02 -3.84 -31.28
CA LEU A 792 -14.63 -4.37 -30.06
C LEU A 792 -15.08 -3.24 -29.14
N HIS A 793 -16.32 -3.33 -28.68
CA HIS A 793 -16.88 -2.52 -27.60
C HIS A 793 -17.11 -3.38 -26.36
N SER A 794 -16.65 -2.91 -25.21
CA SER A 794 -16.77 -3.63 -23.93
C SER A 794 -17.38 -2.75 -22.85
N LEU A 795 -18.20 -3.36 -21.99
CA LEU A 795 -18.69 -2.78 -20.74
C LEU A 795 -18.64 -3.84 -19.66
N GLU A 796 -18.06 -3.51 -18.52
CA GLU A 796 -18.05 -4.35 -17.32
C GLU A 796 -18.35 -3.53 -16.07
N LEU A 797 -19.14 -4.12 -15.17
CA LEU A 797 -19.46 -3.57 -13.85
C LEU A 797 -19.08 -4.60 -12.79
N GLN A 798 -18.46 -4.16 -11.71
CA GLN A 798 -18.10 -4.96 -10.55
C GLN A 798 -18.42 -4.21 -9.26
N ASP A 799 -19.07 -4.89 -8.31
CA ASP A 799 -19.37 -4.40 -6.97
C ASP A 799 -18.64 -5.28 -5.95
N ILE A 800 -17.89 -4.66 -5.04
CA ILE A 800 -17.01 -5.30 -4.05
C ILE A 800 -17.50 -4.90 -2.67
N TRP A 801 -17.87 -5.87 -1.83
CA TRP A 801 -18.38 -5.67 -0.47
C TRP A 801 -17.53 -6.43 0.53
N GLN A 802 -16.78 -5.71 1.35
CA GLN A 802 -15.92 -6.24 2.41
C GLN A 802 -16.53 -5.91 3.77
N ARG A 803 -17.06 -6.92 4.46
CA ARG A 803 -17.71 -6.73 5.75
C ARG A 803 -17.48 -7.91 6.67
N GLY A 804 -16.81 -7.64 7.80
CA GLY A 804 -16.51 -8.68 8.79
C GLY A 804 -15.59 -9.73 8.17
N ASP A 805 -16.05 -10.97 8.17
CA ASP A 805 -15.30 -12.13 7.68
C ASP A 805 -15.60 -12.47 6.20
N HIS A 806 -16.33 -11.61 5.49
CA HIS A 806 -16.73 -11.83 4.09
C HIS A 806 -16.19 -10.74 3.15
N THR A 807 -15.72 -11.15 1.98
CA THR A 807 -15.53 -10.30 0.80
C THR A 807 -16.34 -10.85 -0.36
N LEU A 808 -17.43 -10.17 -0.69
CA LEU A 808 -18.33 -10.53 -1.80
C LEU A 808 -17.97 -9.69 -3.03
N VAL A 809 -17.70 -10.34 -4.15
CA VAL A 809 -17.43 -9.69 -5.45
C VAL A 809 -18.50 -10.15 -6.44
N ILE A 810 -19.26 -9.19 -6.97
CA ILE A 810 -20.32 -9.44 -7.95
C ILE A 810 -20.01 -8.63 -9.20
N GLY A 811 -20.17 -9.21 -10.38
CA GLY A 811 -20.01 -8.42 -11.59
C GLY A 811 -20.71 -8.99 -12.81
N GLY A 812 -20.69 -8.20 -13.88
CA GLY A 812 -21.30 -8.54 -15.15
C GLY A 812 -20.57 -7.88 -16.32
N THR A 813 -20.49 -8.60 -17.43
CA THR A 813 -19.76 -8.21 -18.63
C THR A 813 -20.67 -8.22 -19.84
N ALA A 814 -20.53 -7.23 -20.71
CA ALA A 814 -21.14 -7.19 -22.03
C ALA A 814 -20.08 -6.73 -23.05
N GLN A 815 -19.81 -7.56 -24.05
CA GLN A 815 -18.89 -7.24 -25.13
C GLN A 815 -19.56 -7.53 -26.47
N THR A 816 -19.36 -6.65 -27.44
CA THR A 816 -19.87 -6.79 -28.80
C THR A 816 -18.80 -6.39 -29.80
N SER A 817 -18.71 -7.09 -30.92
CA SER A 817 -17.69 -6.79 -31.92
C SER A 817 -18.05 -7.29 -33.32
N ASP A 818 -17.44 -6.65 -34.32
CA ASP A 818 -17.41 -7.10 -35.71
C ASP A 818 -16.02 -7.66 -36.04
N PHE A 819 -15.98 -8.91 -36.50
CA PHE A 819 -14.78 -9.53 -37.09
C PHE A 819 -14.85 -9.43 -38.60
N ASN A 820 -13.89 -8.74 -39.19
CA ASN A 820 -13.77 -8.62 -40.64
C ASN A 820 -12.47 -9.28 -41.11
N THR A 821 -12.60 -10.41 -41.80
CA THR A 821 -11.44 -11.20 -42.22
C THR A 821 -11.34 -11.27 -43.73
N ARG A 822 -10.12 -11.10 -44.24
CA ARG A 822 -9.76 -11.29 -45.64
C ARG A 822 -8.62 -12.29 -45.72
N ASN A 823 -8.70 -13.19 -46.68
CA ASN A 823 -7.69 -14.19 -46.91
C ASN A 823 -7.50 -14.41 -48.40
N GLN A 824 -6.27 -14.40 -48.86
CA GLN A 824 -5.87 -14.90 -50.17
C GLN A 824 -4.97 -16.11 -49.96
N GLN A 825 -5.30 -17.21 -50.61
CA GLN A 825 -4.54 -18.45 -50.51
C GLN A 825 -4.24 -19.00 -51.90
N ASP A 826 -2.96 -19.24 -52.15
CA ASP A 826 -2.42 -19.71 -53.41
C ASP A 826 -1.60 -20.98 -53.19
N ALA A 827 -1.86 -22.03 -53.97
CA ALA A 827 -1.10 -23.27 -53.86
C ALA A 827 -0.85 -23.90 -55.23
N PHE A 828 0.31 -24.55 -55.37
CA PHE A 828 0.75 -25.27 -56.55
C PHE A 828 1.28 -26.64 -56.13
N ALA A 829 0.76 -27.72 -56.71
CA ALA A 829 1.26 -29.08 -56.49
C ALA A 829 1.14 -29.93 -57.76
N PHE A 830 1.69 -31.14 -57.69
CA PHE A 830 1.47 -32.17 -58.69
C PHE A 830 0.65 -33.30 -58.10
N PHE A 831 -0.51 -33.60 -58.69
CA PHE A 831 -1.30 -34.79 -58.35
C PHE A 831 -1.23 -35.77 -59.52
N ASN A 832 -0.70 -36.98 -59.28
CA ASN A 832 -0.43 -38.00 -60.32
C ASN A 832 0.31 -37.44 -61.55
N GLY A 833 1.31 -36.57 -61.35
CA GLY A 833 2.10 -35.96 -62.41
C GLY A 833 1.40 -34.82 -63.18
N THR A 834 0.15 -34.50 -62.84
CA THR A 834 -0.56 -33.35 -63.41
C THR A 834 -0.38 -32.13 -62.49
N PRO A 835 0.06 -30.96 -63.01
CA PRO A 835 0.11 -29.75 -62.22
C PRO A 835 -1.30 -29.30 -61.86
N VAL A 836 -1.50 -28.94 -60.60
CA VAL A 836 -2.77 -28.46 -60.08
C VAL A 836 -2.51 -27.25 -59.20
N THR A 837 -3.33 -26.23 -59.41
CA THR A 837 -3.26 -24.95 -58.70
C THR A 837 -4.63 -24.58 -58.18
N PHE A 838 -4.70 -23.96 -57.01
CA PHE A 838 -5.88 -23.24 -56.58
C PHE A 838 -5.51 -21.85 -56.07
N ASN A 839 -6.42 -20.90 -56.31
CA ASN A 839 -6.44 -19.57 -55.72
C ASN A 839 -7.79 -19.43 -55.01
N LEU A 840 -7.77 -19.15 -53.71
CA LEU A 840 -8.96 -18.90 -52.90
C LEU A 840 -8.83 -17.51 -52.30
N THR A 841 -9.64 -16.58 -52.82
CA THR A 841 -9.81 -15.25 -52.24
C THR A 841 -11.12 -15.22 -51.47
N GLN A 842 -11.05 -14.96 -50.16
CA GLN A 842 -12.20 -14.98 -49.26
C GLN A 842 -12.28 -13.70 -48.45
N HIS A 843 -13.50 -13.27 -48.19
CA HIS A 843 -13.81 -12.16 -47.32
C HIS A 843 -15.06 -12.53 -46.52
N ILE A 844 -14.93 -12.60 -45.21
CA ILE A 844 -16.04 -12.92 -44.31
C ILE A 844 -16.18 -11.83 -43.26
N ARG A 845 -17.43 -11.63 -42.83
CA ARG A 845 -17.76 -10.82 -41.67
C ARG A 845 -18.54 -11.71 -40.69
N SER A 846 -18.25 -11.57 -39.41
CA SER A 846 -18.95 -12.31 -38.37
C SER A 846 -19.08 -11.46 -37.13
N ASP A 847 -20.19 -11.64 -36.44
CA ASP A 847 -20.46 -10.92 -35.21
C ASP A 847 -19.87 -11.68 -34.01
N PHE A 848 -19.56 -10.93 -32.95
CA PHE A 848 -19.19 -11.48 -31.65
C PHE A 848 -20.02 -10.83 -30.56
N LEU A 849 -20.52 -11.65 -29.63
CA LEU A 849 -21.24 -11.21 -28.44
C LEU A 849 -20.78 -12.03 -27.24
N ARG A 850 -20.42 -11.37 -26.15
CA ARG A 850 -20.21 -12.02 -24.86
C ARG A 850 -21.04 -11.34 -23.78
N LEU A 851 -21.85 -12.13 -23.10
CA LEU A 851 -22.58 -11.73 -21.90
C LEU A 851 -22.13 -12.61 -20.74
N GLY A 852 -21.71 -11.99 -19.65
CA GLY A 852 -21.18 -12.69 -18.48
C GLY A 852 -21.77 -12.13 -17.19
N ALA A 853 -21.92 -12.99 -16.19
CA ALA A 853 -22.25 -12.63 -14.82
C ALA A 853 -21.48 -13.52 -13.86
N TYR A 854 -20.99 -12.98 -12.75
CA TYR A 854 -20.21 -13.72 -11.78
C TYR A 854 -20.42 -13.25 -10.35
N VAL A 855 -20.26 -14.18 -9.41
CA VAL A 855 -20.31 -13.93 -7.96
C VAL A 855 -19.21 -14.75 -7.29
N TYR A 856 -18.44 -14.12 -6.41
CA TYR A 856 -17.41 -14.74 -5.59
C TYR A 856 -17.59 -14.30 -4.13
N ASP A 857 -17.41 -15.20 -3.18
CA ASP A 857 -17.37 -14.90 -1.75
C ASP A 857 -16.08 -15.46 -1.15
N HIS A 858 -15.30 -14.61 -0.50
CA HIS A 858 -14.16 -14.99 0.30
C HIS A 858 -14.58 -14.97 1.77
N TRP A 859 -14.62 -16.13 2.41
CA TRP A 859 -15.13 -16.32 3.76
C TRP A 859 -14.04 -16.77 4.73
N GLN A 860 -13.67 -15.89 5.65
CA GLN A 860 -12.72 -16.14 6.72
C GLN A 860 -13.40 -16.92 7.87
N VAL A 861 -13.57 -18.23 7.70
CA VAL A 861 -14.26 -19.10 8.68
C VAL A 861 -13.53 -19.24 10.02
N HIS A 862 -12.20 -19.08 10.00
CA HIS A 862 -11.30 -19.11 11.15
C HIS A 862 -10.12 -18.19 10.84
N PRO A 863 -9.42 -17.57 11.80
CA PRO A 863 -8.23 -16.75 11.51
C PRO A 863 -7.17 -17.42 10.61
N ASP A 864 -7.12 -18.76 10.62
CA ASP A 864 -6.19 -19.57 9.84
C ASP A 864 -6.81 -20.24 8.60
N ILE A 865 -8.12 -20.07 8.33
CA ILE A 865 -8.79 -20.73 7.20
C ILE A 865 -9.64 -19.70 6.44
N LEU A 866 -9.29 -19.50 5.17
CA LEU A 866 -10.09 -18.74 4.20
C LEU A 866 -10.67 -19.70 3.16
N LEU A 867 -11.98 -19.65 2.96
CA LEU A 867 -12.67 -20.34 1.88
C LEU A 867 -12.98 -19.34 0.77
N VAL A 868 -12.82 -19.76 -0.48
CA VAL A 868 -13.20 -18.97 -1.66
C VAL A 868 -14.24 -19.77 -2.43
N GLY A 869 -15.47 -19.27 -2.53
CA GLY A 869 -16.52 -19.86 -3.34
C GLY A 869 -16.87 -18.94 -4.49
N GLY A 870 -17.13 -19.47 -5.68
CA GLY A 870 -17.56 -18.64 -6.80
C GLY A 870 -18.34 -19.39 -7.86
N ILE A 871 -19.11 -18.63 -8.64
CA ILE A 871 -19.83 -19.13 -9.80
C ILE A 871 -19.85 -18.03 -10.85
N SER A 872 -19.56 -18.39 -12.09
CA SER A 872 -19.78 -17.51 -13.23
C SER A 872 -20.63 -18.18 -14.31
N TYR A 873 -21.35 -17.36 -15.06
CA TYR A 873 -22.06 -17.77 -16.25
C TYR A 873 -21.62 -16.88 -17.40
N HIS A 874 -21.27 -17.49 -18.52
CA HIS A 874 -20.89 -16.79 -19.74
C HIS A 874 -21.66 -17.37 -20.92
N HIS A 875 -22.20 -16.49 -21.75
CA HIS A 875 -22.74 -16.80 -23.07
C HIS A 875 -21.89 -16.09 -24.11
N VAL A 876 -21.27 -16.85 -25.01
CA VAL A 876 -20.35 -16.36 -26.03
C VAL A 876 -20.87 -16.79 -27.40
N THR A 877 -21.10 -15.83 -28.28
CA THR A 877 -21.28 -16.03 -29.72
C THR A 877 -20.00 -15.56 -30.39
N HIS A 878 -19.40 -16.41 -31.22
CA HIS A 878 -18.13 -16.13 -31.87
C HIS A 878 -18.13 -16.58 -33.34
N PRO A 879 -17.23 -16.05 -34.17
CA PRO A 879 -17.10 -16.50 -35.56
C PRO A 879 -16.78 -17.99 -35.64
N ARG A 880 -17.45 -18.72 -36.54
CA ARG A 880 -17.30 -20.16 -36.75
C ARG A 880 -15.87 -20.54 -37.18
N ASN A 881 -15.35 -19.86 -38.20
CA ASN A 881 -13.95 -19.97 -38.59
C ASN A 881 -13.44 -18.71 -39.29
N HIS A 882 -12.72 -17.89 -38.54
CA HIS A 882 -12.06 -16.69 -39.04
C HIS A 882 -10.53 -16.80 -39.02
N ARG A 883 -9.96 -17.93 -38.59
CA ARG A 883 -8.52 -18.09 -38.34
C ARG A 883 -7.84 -19.07 -39.29
N PHE A 884 -8.54 -20.13 -39.70
CA PHE A 884 -7.96 -21.25 -40.44
C PHE A 884 -8.45 -21.25 -41.88
N ALA A 885 -7.63 -20.80 -42.82
CA ALA A 885 -8.01 -20.79 -44.24
C ALA A 885 -8.14 -22.22 -44.82
N PRO A 886 -9.16 -22.51 -45.66
CA PRO A 886 -10.21 -21.60 -46.11
C PRO A 886 -11.21 -21.16 -45.02
N LEU A 887 -11.56 -19.88 -45.00
CA LEU A 887 -12.46 -19.31 -43.98
C LEU A 887 -13.90 -19.81 -44.13
N VAL A 888 -14.67 -19.84 -43.03
CA VAL A 888 -16.07 -20.27 -43.01
C VAL A 888 -16.93 -19.19 -42.39
N GLU A 889 -17.93 -18.73 -43.12
CA GLU A 889 -18.88 -17.72 -42.66
C GLU A 889 -19.89 -18.28 -41.65
N GLY A 890 -20.38 -17.40 -40.78
CA GLY A 890 -21.35 -17.69 -39.73
C GLY A 890 -20.74 -17.72 -38.33
N GLU A 891 -21.62 -17.80 -37.34
CA GLU A 891 -21.29 -17.79 -35.92
C GLU A 891 -21.73 -19.09 -35.25
N ASP A 892 -21.02 -19.43 -34.16
CA ASP A 892 -21.42 -20.46 -33.22
C ASP A 892 -21.57 -19.84 -31.82
N SER A 893 -22.40 -20.47 -30.97
CA SER A 893 -22.69 -19.96 -29.63
C SER A 893 -22.52 -21.03 -28.56
N ARG A 894 -21.97 -20.64 -27.41
CA ARG A 894 -21.79 -21.51 -26.24
C ARG A 894 -22.22 -20.79 -24.96
N GLY A 895 -22.94 -21.49 -24.09
CA GLY A 895 -23.29 -21.03 -22.75
C GLY A 895 -22.70 -21.98 -21.71
N GLN A 896 -22.07 -21.45 -20.66
CA GLN A 896 -21.43 -22.26 -19.64
C GLN A 896 -21.60 -21.66 -18.24
N VAL A 897 -22.05 -22.49 -17.29
CA VAL A 897 -21.95 -22.23 -15.85
C VAL A 897 -20.63 -22.80 -15.36
N SER A 898 -19.91 -22.03 -14.58
CA SER A 898 -18.49 -22.19 -14.26
C SER A 898 -18.29 -22.11 -12.74
N PRO A 899 -18.35 -23.23 -12.01
CA PRO A 899 -18.11 -23.27 -10.57
C PRO A 899 -16.63 -23.05 -10.23
N LYS A 900 -16.40 -22.43 -9.07
CA LYS A 900 -15.10 -22.08 -8.50
C LYS A 900 -15.08 -22.42 -7.01
N GLY A 901 -13.99 -22.99 -6.53
CA GLY A 901 -13.81 -23.33 -5.13
C GLY A 901 -12.35 -23.29 -4.73
N GLY A 902 -12.05 -22.75 -3.56
CA GLY A 902 -10.69 -22.68 -3.04
C GLY A 902 -10.65 -22.67 -1.52
N VAL A 903 -9.51 -23.09 -0.99
CA VAL A 903 -9.21 -23.01 0.45
C VAL A 903 -7.76 -22.58 0.63
N ILE A 904 -7.54 -21.66 1.57
CA ILE A 904 -6.22 -21.30 2.09
C ILE A 904 -6.25 -21.64 3.58
N TRP A 905 -5.35 -22.52 4.01
CA TRP A 905 -5.21 -22.94 5.39
C TRP A 905 -3.80 -22.68 5.90
N THR A 906 -3.66 -21.87 6.96
CA THR A 906 -2.39 -21.49 7.59
C THR A 906 -2.31 -22.05 9.01
N PRO A 907 -2.16 -23.38 9.20
CA PRO A 907 -2.20 -23.99 10.54
C PRO A 907 -1.11 -23.49 11.49
N THR A 908 -0.03 -22.92 10.95
CA THR A 908 1.00 -22.20 11.70
C THR A 908 1.41 -20.97 10.89
N SER A 909 2.08 -20.00 11.53
CA SER A 909 2.68 -18.85 10.81
C SER A 909 3.76 -19.24 9.79
N ARG A 910 4.17 -20.52 9.75
CA ARG A 910 5.22 -21.06 8.89
C ARG A 910 4.72 -22.07 7.87
N THR A 911 3.45 -22.45 7.89
CA THR A 911 2.92 -23.49 7.02
C THR A 911 1.65 -22.98 6.34
N THR A 912 1.54 -23.14 5.03
CA THR A 912 0.34 -22.78 4.28
C THR A 912 -0.01 -23.89 3.32
N VAL A 913 -1.27 -24.32 3.32
CA VAL A 913 -1.84 -25.27 2.37
C VAL A 913 -2.89 -24.53 1.56
N ARG A 914 -2.82 -24.65 0.23
CA ARG A 914 -3.82 -24.07 -0.66
C ARG A 914 -4.38 -25.14 -1.56
N ALA A 915 -5.67 -25.10 -1.84
CA ALA A 915 -6.25 -25.90 -2.91
C ALA A 915 -7.25 -25.05 -3.68
N ALA A 916 -7.37 -25.29 -4.98
CA ALA A 916 -8.32 -24.61 -5.84
C ALA A 916 -8.86 -25.53 -6.93
N TYR A 917 -10.07 -25.23 -7.35
CA TYR A 917 -10.75 -25.78 -8.52
C TYR A 917 -11.49 -24.66 -9.23
N ALA A 918 -11.35 -24.56 -10.56
CA ALA A 918 -12.05 -23.57 -11.35
C ALA A 918 -12.33 -24.08 -12.78
N GLN A 919 -13.56 -23.90 -13.25
CA GLN A 919 -13.94 -24.10 -14.65
C GLN A 919 -14.21 -22.77 -15.34
N GLY A 920 -13.87 -22.57 -16.61
CA GLY A 920 -14.14 -21.31 -17.31
C GLY A 920 -14.32 -21.49 -18.81
N ILE A 921 -14.60 -20.38 -19.50
CA ILE A 921 -14.66 -20.29 -20.96
C ILE A 921 -13.80 -19.11 -21.45
N GLY A 922 -13.08 -19.33 -22.55
CA GLY A 922 -12.29 -18.31 -23.22
C GLY A 922 -13.09 -17.42 -24.18
N GLY A 923 -12.42 -16.42 -24.70
CA GLY A 923 -12.93 -15.53 -25.76
C GLY A 923 -12.64 -16.05 -27.16
N ALA A 924 -12.73 -15.18 -28.17
CA ALA A 924 -12.39 -15.50 -29.56
C ALA A 924 -11.05 -14.90 -30.01
N SER A 925 -10.60 -13.83 -29.36
CA SER A 925 -9.39 -13.05 -29.67
C SER A 925 -9.00 -12.19 -28.45
N LEU A 926 -8.58 -10.94 -28.69
CA LEU A 926 -8.23 -9.93 -27.66
C LEU A 926 -9.39 -9.56 -26.71
N ASP A 927 -10.62 -9.97 -27.00
CA ASP A 927 -11.78 -9.74 -26.13
C ASP A 927 -11.58 -10.35 -24.73
N GLN A 928 -10.83 -11.44 -24.65
CA GLN A 928 -10.52 -12.11 -23.38
C GLN A 928 -9.52 -11.31 -22.53
N SER A 929 -8.68 -10.46 -23.12
CA SER A 929 -7.63 -9.74 -22.40
C SER A 929 -8.21 -8.65 -21.49
N VAL A 930 -9.37 -8.06 -21.83
CA VAL A 930 -10.00 -6.98 -21.05
C VAL A 930 -11.16 -7.52 -20.20
N ARG A 931 -10.91 -7.70 -18.89
CA ARG A 931 -11.89 -8.16 -17.92
C ARG A 931 -11.56 -7.74 -16.47
N LEU A 932 -12.56 -7.69 -15.60
CA LEU A 932 -12.43 -7.44 -14.16
C LEU A 932 -12.78 -8.66 -13.29
N GLU A 933 -13.43 -9.69 -13.84
CA GLU A 933 -13.71 -10.94 -13.10
C GLU A 933 -12.41 -11.50 -12.46
N PRO A 934 -12.42 -11.86 -11.15
CA PRO A 934 -11.23 -12.26 -10.40
C PRO A 934 -10.29 -13.19 -11.17
N SER A 935 -9.00 -12.85 -11.26
CA SER A 935 -8.04 -13.62 -12.06
C SER A 935 -7.57 -14.92 -11.40
N GLN A 936 -7.76 -15.06 -10.09
CA GLN A 936 -7.24 -16.18 -9.29
C GLN A 936 -8.26 -16.74 -8.29
N VAL A 937 -8.09 -18.03 -7.95
CA VAL A 937 -8.80 -18.71 -6.85
C VAL A 937 -7.78 -19.29 -5.89
N ALA A 938 -7.81 -18.87 -4.62
CA ALA A 938 -6.88 -19.27 -3.56
C ALA A 938 -5.37 -19.10 -3.88
N GLY A 939 -5.04 -18.26 -4.85
CA GLY A 939 -3.69 -17.95 -5.33
C GLY A 939 -3.30 -18.63 -6.65
N PHE A 940 -4.18 -19.40 -7.26
CA PHE A 940 -3.95 -20.05 -8.56
C PHE A 940 -4.68 -19.31 -9.67
N ASN A 941 -3.98 -19.06 -10.79
CA ASN A 941 -4.57 -18.40 -11.96
C ASN A 941 -5.74 -19.24 -12.52
N GLN A 942 -6.84 -18.57 -12.87
CA GLN A 942 -8.00 -19.16 -13.52
C GLN A 942 -8.38 -18.46 -14.84
N ALA A 943 -7.68 -17.39 -15.20
CA ALA A 943 -7.97 -16.58 -16.37
C ALA A 943 -6.91 -16.83 -17.45
N PHE A 944 -7.34 -17.47 -18.55
CA PHE A 944 -6.49 -17.84 -19.67
C PHE A 944 -7.06 -17.30 -20.98
N ARG A 945 -6.16 -16.99 -21.92
CA ARG A 945 -6.49 -16.80 -23.34
C ARG A 945 -6.54 -18.14 -24.06
N SER A 946 -5.51 -18.97 -23.88
CA SER A 946 -5.47 -20.37 -24.29
C SER A 946 -4.60 -21.18 -23.32
N LEU A 947 -5.00 -22.41 -23.00
CA LEU A 947 -4.14 -23.37 -22.29
C LEU A 947 -3.28 -24.18 -23.27
N ILE A 948 -3.81 -24.48 -24.45
CA ILE A 948 -3.09 -25.17 -25.52
C ILE A 948 -2.14 -24.16 -26.19
N PRO A 949 -0.83 -24.46 -26.30
CA PRO A 949 0.09 -23.57 -26.99
C PRO A 949 -0.35 -23.27 -28.42
N GLU A 950 -0.30 -21.99 -28.82
CA GLU A 950 -0.71 -21.58 -30.18
C GLU A 950 0.23 -22.13 -31.26
N SER A 951 1.49 -22.46 -30.94
CA SER A 951 2.39 -23.15 -31.86
C SER A 951 1.95 -24.58 -32.21
N ILE A 952 1.09 -25.20 -31.39
CA ILE A 952 0.60 -26.57 -31.59
C ILE A 952 -0.79 -26.57 -32.22
N ALA A 953 -1.73 -25.83 -31.63
CA ALA A 953 -3.13 -25.84 -32.06
C ALA A 953 -3.52 -24.62 -32.92
N GLY A 954 -2.68 -23.59 -33.01
CA GLY A 954 -3.11 -22.26 -33.45
C GLY A 954 -4.02 -21.57 -32.41
N ALA A 955 -4.45 -20.36 -32.73
CA ALA A 955 -5.36 -19.60 -31.87
C ALA A 955 -6.77 -20.25 -31.82
N ASN A 956 -7.32 -20.34 -30.61
CA ASN A 956 -8.60 -21.01 -30.34
C ASN A 956 -9.72 -20.01 -30.05
N SER A 957 -10.96 -20.38 -30.41
CA SER A 957 -12.16 -19.60 -30.11
C SER A 957 -13.05 -20.34 -29.11
N ALA A 958 -13.50 -19.63 -28.08
CA ALA A 958 -14.35 -20.12 -26.99
C ALA A 958 -13.93 -21.48 -26.37
N PRO A 959 -12.62 -21.72 -26.10
CA PRO A 959 -12.17 -22.94 -25.43
C PRO A 959 -12.80 -23.03 -24.04
N THR A 960 -13.12 -24.25 -23.58
CA THR A 960 -13.45 -24.47 -22.16
C THR A 960 -12.17 -24.79 -21.41
N PHE A 961 -12.12 -24.41 -20.14
CA PHE A 961 -11.00 -24.67 -19.25
C PHE A 961 -11.50 -25.31 -17.97
N GLU A 962 -10.74 -26.27 -17.45
CA GLU A 962 -10.88 -26.77 -16.09
C GLU A 962 -9.49 -26.81 -15.46
N THR A 963 -9.39 -26.37 -14.20
CA THR A 963 -8.14 -26.30 -13.47
C THR A 963 -8.34 -26.82 -12.05
N ALA A 964 -7.37 -27.60 -11.56
CA ALA A 964 -7.31 -28.08 -10.19
C ALA A 964 -5.88 -27.95 -9.68
N ALA A 965 -5.72 -27.43 -8.46
CA ALA A 965 -4.39 -27.20 -7.89
C ALA A 965 -4.36 -27.47 -6.38
N LEU A 966 -3.20 -27.89 -5.88
CA LEU A 966 -2.90 -28.10 -4.46
C LEU A 966 -1.46 -27.65 -4.21
N SER A 967 -1.21 -26.83 -3.20
CA SER A 967 0.13 -26.48 -2.73
C SER A 967 0.30 -26.67 -1.23
N LEU A 968 1.52 -27.02 -0.83
CA LEU A 968 2.04 -26.99 0.53
C LEU A 968 3.29 -26.11 0.54
N GLU A 969 3.25 -25.08 1.37
CA GLU A 969 4.31 -24.12 1.59
C GLU A 969 4.80 -24.27 3.04
N GLN A 970 6.10 -24.40 3.23
CA GLN A 970 6.72 -24.56 4.53
C GLN A 970 7.94 -23.64 4.66
N LYS A 971 7.89 -22.73 5.61
CA LYS A 971 9.04 -21.95 6.06
C LYS A 971 9.77 -22.70 7.17
N LEU A 972 11.08 -22.90 7.03
CA LEU A 972 11.96 -23.50 8.03
C LEU A 972 12.92 -22.43 8.56
N GLY A 973 12.75 -22.06 9.83
CA GLY A 973 13.43 -20.90 10.41
C GLY A 973 12.98 -19.59 9.76
N GLU A 974 13.90 -18.64 9.63
CA GLU A 974 13.61 -17.32 9.02
C GLU A 974 14.05 -17.23 7.55
N ARG A 975 14.76 -18.24 7.04
CA ARG A 975 15.56 -18.09 5.82
C ARG A 975 15.32 -19.14 4.74
N LEU A 976 14.70 -20.29 5.05
CA LEU A 976 14.49 -21.37 4.09
C LEU A 976 13.00 -21.53 3.81
N PHE A 977 12.62 -21.46 2.54
CA PHE A 977 11.26 -21.56 2.05
C PHE A 977 11.16 -22.78 1.13
N LEU A 978 10.32 -23.73 1.51
CA LEU A 978 10.04 -24.93 0.74
C LEU A 978 8.62 -24.86 0.19
N GLY A 979 8.43 -25.30 -1.04
CA GLY A 979 7.12 -25.40 -1.66
C GLY A 979 6.99 -26.68 -2.47
N LEU A 980 5.84 -27.33 -2.35
CA LEU A 980 5.43 -28.45 -3.20
C LEU A 980 4.04 -28.14 -3.74
N ALA A 981 3.86 -28.17 -5.05
CA ALA A 981 2.58 -27.91 -5.71
C ALA A 981 2.29 -28.95 -6.80
N GLY A 982 1.02 -29.32 -6.91
CA GLY A 982 0.49 -30.11 -8.01
C GLY A 982 -0.60 -29.31 -8.72
N GLU A 983 -0.52 -29.25 -10.04
CA GLU A 983 -1.51 -28.57 -10.89
C GLU A 983 -1.99 -29.53 -11.98
N ALA A 984 -3.27 -29.47 -12.30
CA ALA A 984 -3.87 -30.17 -13.41
C ALA A 984 -4.78 -29.22 -14.19
N HIS A 985 -4.57 -29.16 -15.50
CA HIS A 985 -5.26 -28.28 -16.43
C HIS A 985 -5.88 -29.13 -17.53
N TRP A 986 -7.13 -28.82 -17.89
CA TRP A 986 -7.84 -29.45 -19.00
C TRP A 986 -8.41 -28.36 -19.90
N SER A 987 -8.39 -28.59 -21.21
CA SER A 987 -9.04 -27.71 -22.17
C SER A 987 -9.68 -28.51 -23.29
N GLU A 988 -10.95 -28.22 -23.56
CA GLU A 988 -11.67 -28.79 -24.68
C GLU A 988 -11.92 -27.69 -25.72
N VAL A 989 -11.51 -27.97 -26.96
CA VAL A 989 -11.77 -27.12 -28.11
C VAL A 989 -12.52 -27.93 -29.14
N ASP A 990 -13.67 -27.42 -29.52
CA ASP A 990 -14.49 -27.97 -30.58
C ASP A 990 -14.69 -26.84 -31.60
N ARG A 991 -14.03 -26.97 -32.75
CA ARG A 991 -13.94 -25.90 -33.73
C ARG A 991 -14.20 -26.39 -35.14
N THR A 992 -14.59 -25.46 -36.00
CA THR A 992 -14.63 -25.69 -37.44
C THR A 992 -13.34 -25.15 -38.05
N ILE A 993 -12.62 -25.95 -38.83
CA ILE A 993 -11.46 -25.50 -39.62
C ILE A 993 -11.76 -25.52 -41.11
N GLY A 994 -10.98 -24.74 -41.86
CA GLY A 994 -11.02 -24.70 -43.30
C GLY A 994 -10.33 -25.92 -43.93
N VAL A 995 -10.96 -26.48 -44.97
CA VAL A 995 -10.33 -27.50 -45.82
C VAL A 995 -10.56 -27.18 -47.29
N VAL A 996 -9.69 -27.66 -48.16
CA VAL A 996 -9.87 -27.56 -49.60
C VAL A 996 -10.42 -28.88 -50.12
N ASN A 997 -11.61 -28.87 -50.71
CA ASN A 997 -12.13 -30.06 -51.37
C ASN A 997 -11.55 -30.16 -52.78
N PHE A 998 -11.14 -31.37 -53.17
CA PHE A 998 -10.72 -31.70 -54.52
C PHE A 998 -11.67 -32.74 -55.12
N VAL A 999 -12.11 -32.50 -56.36
CA VAL A 999 -12.97 -33.40 -57.14
C VAL A 999 -12.34 -33.64 -58.50
N ILE A 1000 -12.22 -34.92 -58.88
CA ILE A 1000 -11.61 -35.34 -60.15
C ILE A 1000 -12.50 -34.88 -61.32
N PRO A 1001 -11.98 -34.09 -62.28
CA PRO A 1001 -12.75 -33.60 -63.42
C PRO A 1001 -13.23 -34.74 -64.31
N THR A 1002 -14.54 -34.87 -64.52
CA THR A 1002 -15.10 -35.84 -65.48
C THR A 1002 -15.11 -35.33 -66.92
N THR A 1003 -15.11 -34.01 -67.16
CA THR A 1003 -14.76 -33.36 -68.45
C THR A 1003 -14.64 -31.83 -68.26
N LEU A 1004 -13.45 -31.25 -68.46
CA LEU A 1004 -13.14 -29.80 -68.56
C LEU A 1004 -13.25 -28.90 -67.30
N GLY A 1005 -12.72 -29.33 -66.14
CA GLY A 1005 -12.37 -28.40 -65.06
C GLY A 1005 -12.04 -29.07 -63.72
N SER A 1006 -10.79 -29.00 -63.27
CA SER A 1006 -10.39 -29.42 -61.91
C SER A 1006 -11.09 -28.52 -60.89
N GLY A 1007 -11.95 -29.09 -60.03
CA GLY A 1007 -12.75 -28.31 -59.09
C GLY A 1007 -12.13 -28.32 -57.69
N PHE A 1008 -11.21 -27.41 -57.40
CA PHE A 1008 -10.90 -27.06 -56.02
C PHE A 1008 -11.99 -26.13 -55.50
N SER A 1009 -12.50 -26.40 -54.30
CA SER A 1009 -13.43 -25.51 -53.62
C SER A 1009 -13.13 -25.42 -52.13
N ALA A 1010 -13.42 -24.26 -51.55
CA ALA A 1010 -13.40 -24.12 -50.10
C ALA A 1010 -14.44 -25.05 -49.47
N GLY A 1011 -14.07 -25.68 -48.38
CA GLY A 1011 -14.92 -26.48 -47.51
C GLY A 1011 -14.51 -26.30 -46.06
N SER A 1012 -15.15 -27.08 -45.21
CA SER A 1012 -14.84 -27.09 -43.79
C SER A 1012 -14.89 -28.50 -43.22
N THR A 1013 -14.28 -28.68 -42.07
CA THR A 1013 -14.50 -29.85 -41.23
C THR A 1013 -14.44 -29.50 -39.76
N ARG A 1014 -15.11 -30.28 -38.93
CA ARG A 1014 -15.02 -30.18 -37.47
C ARG A 1014 -13.70 -30.80 -36.98
N GLU A 1015 -13.08 -30.16 -36.01
CA GLU A 1015 -11.88 -30.60 -35.31
C GLU A 1015 -12.10 -30.50 -33.80
N GLU A 1016 -11.87 -31.61 -33.11
CA GLU A 1016 -11.93 -31.70 -31.65
C GLU A 1016 -10.50 -31.81 -31.11
N LEU A 1017 -10.14 -30.95 -30.14
CA LEU A 1017 -8.88 -30.97 -29.43
C LEU A 1017 -9.16 -31.10 -27.94
N ASN A 1018 -8.68 -32.17 -27.33
CA ASN A 1018 -8.73 -32.36 -25.88
C ASN A 1018 -7.33 -32.32 -25.32
N PHE A 1019 -7.03 -31.29 -24.54
CA PHE A 1019 -5.72 -31.07 -23.95
C PHE A 1019 -5.75 -31.31 -22.45
N ARG A 1020 -4.74 -31.99 -21.95
CA ARG A 1020 -4.54 -32.21 -20.51
C ARG A 1020 -3.08 -31.94 -20.16
N GLU A 1021 -2.85 -31.15 -19.12
CA GLU A 1021 -1.52 -30.93 -18.56
C GLU A 1021 -1.54 -31.21 -17.06
N GLN A 1022 -0.62 -32.04 -16.58
CA GLN A 1022 -0.42 -32.30 -15.16
C GLN A 1022 1.00 -31.93 -14.79
N SER A 1023 1.17 -31.12 -13.75
CA SER A 1023 2.48 -30.62 -13.32
C SER A 1023 2.70 -30.86 -11.84
N LEU A 1024 3.91 -31.30 -11.49
CA LEU A 1024 4.43 -31.33 -10.12
C LEU A 1024 5.58 -30.33 -10.03
N ILE A 1025 5.50 -29.41 -9.08
CA ILE A 1025 6.47 -28.35 -8.86
C ILE A 1025 7.02 -28.47 -7.44
N ALA A 1026 8.35 -28.57 -7.31
CA ALA A 1026 9.05 -28.52 -6.04
C ALA A 1026 10.01 -27.32 -6.03
N THR A 1027 9.98 -26.53 -4.97
CA THR A 1027 10.80 -25.32 -4.81
C THR A 1027 11.51 -25.33 -3.47
N ALA A 1028 12.76 -24.89 -3.47
CA ALA A 1028 13.55 -24.62 -2.27
C ALA A 1028 14.30 -23.31 -2.49
N GLN A 1029 14.00 -22.30 -1.69
CA GLN A 1029 14.60 -20.97 -1.80
C GLN A 1029 15.14 -20.55 -0.45
N GLN A 1030 16.36 -20.02 -0.42
CA GLN A 1030 17.10 -19.74 0.81
C GLN A 1030 17.77 -18.38 0.78
N LEU A 1031 17.56 -17.60 1.83
CA LEU A 1031 18.37 -16.42 2.15
C LEU A 1031 19.64 -16.85 2.89
N LEU A 1032 20.81 -16.54 2.35
CA LEU A 1032 22.11 -16.91 2.91
C LEU A 1032 22.92 -15.66 3.27
N GLY A 1033 23.17 -15.50 4.57
CA GLY A 1033 23.74 -14.26 5.11
C GLY A 1033 22.85 -13.05 4.82
N ASP A 1034 23.48 -11.89 4.64
CA ASP A 1034 22.76 -10.64 4.37
C ASP A 1034 22.73 -10.27 2.88
N HIS A 1035 23.40 -11.04 2.02
CA HIS A 1035 23.62 -10.67 0.62
C HIS A 1035 23.14 -11.68 -0.42
N TRP A 1036 23.05 -12.98 -0.08
CA TRP A 1036 22.74 -14.01 -1.07
C TRP A 1036 21.30 -14.50 -0.94
N GLY A 1037 20.64 -14.69 -2.07
CA GLY A 1037 19.44 -15.49 -2.24
C GLY A 1037 19.74 -16.65 -3.20
N LEU A 1038 19.41 -17.87 -2.80
CA LEU A 1038 19.61 -19.08 -3.59
C LEU A 1038 18.26 -19.73 -3.88
N GLY A 1039 18.05 -20.21 -5.10
CA GLY A 1039 16.79 -20.82 -5.52
C GLY A 1039 17.02 -22.12 -6.29
N VAL A 1040 16.20 -23.11 -5.99
CA VAL A 1040 16.07 -24.34 -6.75
C VAL A 1040 14.58 -24.55 -7.05
N ARG A 1041 14.24 -24.75 -8.32
CA ARG A 1041 12.88 -25.10 -8.76
C ARG A 1041 12.95 -26.29 -9.70
N TYR A 1042 12.25 -27.35 -9.35
CA TYR A 1042 12.07 -28.51 -10.21
C TYR A 1042 10.61 -28.61 -10.64
N ARG A 1043 10.36 -28.74 -11.94
CA ARG A 1043 9.04 -28.94 -12.54
C ARG A 1043 9.06 -30.22 -13.36
N LEU A 1044 8.07 -31.07 -13.14
CA LEU A 1044 7.75 -32.22 -13.99
C LEU A 1044 6.36 -31.99 -14.57
N SER A 1045 6.25 -31.89 -15.89
CA SER A 1045 4.99 -31.69 -16.60
C SER A 1045 4.73 -32.85 -17.55
N ARG A 1046 3.51 -33.34 -17.58
CA ARG A 1046 2.99 -34.30 -18.55
C ARG A 1046 1.85 -33.65 -19.30
N ALA A 1047 2.01 -33.46 -20.59
CA ALA A 1047 1.01 -32.86 -21.47
C ALA A 1047 0.53 -33.92 -22.47
N GLU A 1048 -0.78 -34.07 -22.60
CA GLU A 1048 -1.47 -34.95 -23.53
C GLU A 1048 -2.37 -34.08 -24.42
N LEU A 1049 -2.36 -34.35 -25.73
CA LEU A 1049 -3.25 -33.71 -26.69
C LEU A 1049 -3.85 -34.78 -27.60
N ASP A 1050 -5.16 -34.95 -27.49
CA ASP A 1050 -5.95 -35.80 -28.37
C ASP A 1050 -6.62 -34.93 -29.43
N GLN A 1051 -6.24 -35.13 -30.69
CA GLN A 1051 -6.79 -34.43 -31.85
C GLN A 1051 -7.62 -35.38 -32.71
N LEU A 1052 -8.83 -34.98 -33.09
CA LEU A 1052 -9.74 -35.79 -33.89
C LEU A 1052 -10.48 -34.96 -34.94
N TYR A 1053 -10.55 -35.50 -36.16
CA TYR A 1053 -11.45 -35.06 -37.23
C TYR A 1053 -12.67 -36.00 -37.34
N PRO A 1054 -13.75 -35.76 -36.56
CA PRO A 1054 -14.86 -36.72 -36.44
C PRO A 1054 -15.63 -36.96 -37.74
N GLU A 1055 -15.65 -35.99 -38.66
CA GLU A 1055 -16.39 -36.07 -39.91
C GLU A 1055 -15.67 -36.89 -40.99
N LEU A 1056 -14.38 -37.18 -40.81
CA LEU A 1056 -13.64 -38.03 -41.72
C LEU A 1056 -14.00 -39.51 -41.51
N PRO A 1057 -14.28 -40.28 -42.58
CA PRO A 1057 -14.50 -41.72 -42.46
C PRO A 1057 -13.29 -42.42 -41.84
N ALA A 1058 -13.50 -43.45 -41.02
CA ALA A 1058 -12.40 -44.27 -40.47
C ALA A 1058 -11.57 -44.98 -41.56
N THR A 1059 -12.14 -45.14 -42.76
CA THR A 1059 -11.48 -45.71 -43.94
C THR A 1059 -10.77 -44.69 -44.81
N VAL A 1060 -10.69 -43.41 -44.42
CA VAL A 1060 -10.03 -42.37 -45.21
C VAL A 1060 -8.54 -42.69 -45.36
N THR A 1061 -8.01 -42.57 -46.58
CA THR A 1061 -6.57 -42.73 -46.80
C THR A 1061 -5.87 -41.44 -46.43
N THR A 1062 -5.00 -41.44 -45.42
CA THR A 1062 -4.20 -40.25 -45.09
C THR A 1062 -2.82 -40.34 -45.73
N LEU A 1063 -2.34 -39.22 -46.29
CA LEU A 1063 -1.02 -39.14 -46.95
C LEU A 1063 -0.26 -37.90 -46.45
N GLY A 1064 1.04 -37.84 -46.72
CA GLY A 1064 1.84 -36.63 -46.46
C GLY A 1064 1.95 -36.23 -44.98
N GLY A 1065 1.70 -37.15 -44.04
CA GLY A 1065 1.77 -36.89 -42.61
C GLY A 1065 0.45 -36.44 -41.97
N PHE A 1066 -0.62 -36.22 -42.73
CA PHE A 1066 -1.95 -35.93 -42.14
C PHE A 1066 -2.46 -37.14 -41.34
N GLN A 1067 -3.07 -36.89 -40.19
CA GLN A 1067 -3.68 -37.92 -39.35
C GLN A 1067 -5.15 -37.57 -39.08
N ARG A 1068 -6.05 -38.54 -39.24
CA ARG A 1068 -7.47 -38.36 -38.86
C ARG A 1068 -7.61 -38.19 -37.35
N GLN A 1069 -6.82 -38.93 -36.60
CA GLN A 1069 -6.73 -38.91 -35.16
C GLN A 1069 -5.26 -38.96 -34.77
N GLN A 1070 -4.87 -38.12 -33.83
CA GLN A 1070 -3.52 -38.08 -33.30
C GLN A 1070 -3.58 -37.87 -31.79
N ASP A 1071 -3.04 -38.83 -31.05
CA ASP A 1071 -2.97 -38.78 -29.59
C ASP A 1071 -1.49 -38.65 -29.23
N VAL A 1072 -1.07 -37.45 -28.83
CA VAL A 1072 0.34 -37.14 -28.53
C VAL A 1072 0.55 -36.85 -27.05
N GLU A 1073 1.70 -37.26 -26.55
CA GLU A 1073 2.12 -37.01 -25.18
C GLU A 1073 3.55 -36.48 -25.15
N ALA A 1074 3.77 -35.49 -24.28
CA ALA A 1074 5.09 -34.97 -23.95
C ALA A 1074 5.28 -34.94 -22.42
N ILE A 1075 6.42 -35.47 -21.97
CA ILE A 1075 6.88 -35.37 -20.58
C ILE A 1075 8.08 -34.43 -20.56
N LEU A 1076 8.01 -33.39 -19.74
CA LEU A 1076 9.01 -32.35 -19.61
C LEU A 1076 9.51 -32.27 -18.17
N HIS A 1077 10.83 -32.42 -18.00
CA HIS A 1077 11.55 -32.15 -16.78
C HIS A 1077 12.26 -30.80 -16.91
N GLN A 1078 12.14 -29.94 -15.90
CA GLN A 1078 12.88 -28.68 -15.81
C GLN A 1078 13.47 -28.51 -14.42
N LEU A 1079 14.76 -28.24 -14.33
CA LEU A 1079 15.46 -27.87 -13.11
C LEU A 1079 16.07 -26.48 -13.29
N HIS A 1080 15.55 -25.51 -12.56
CA HIS A 1080 16.08 -24.16 -12.48
C HIS A 1080 16.91 -24.00 -11.21
N LEU A 1081 18.13 -23.51 -11.36
CA LEU A 1081 19.04 -23.10 -10.30
C LEU A 1081 19.26 -21.59 -10.42
N GLY A 1082 19.19 -20.88 -9.31
CA GLY A 1082 19.37 -19.44 -9.28
C GLY A 1082 20.21 -19.00 -8.08
N ALA A 1083 21.06 -18.00 -8.30
CA ALA A 1083 21.77 -17.30 -7.25
C ALA A 1083 21.71 -15.80 -7.51
N THR A 1084 21.22 -15.05 -6.52
CA THR A 1084 21.15 -13.59 -6.53
C THR A 1084 22.04 -13.06 -5.42
N TYR A 1085 22.88 -12.08 -5.74
CA TYR A 1085 23.74 -11.36 -4.81
C TYR A 1085 23.35 -9.89 -4.79
N ASN A 1086 23.09 -9.35 -3.60
CA ASN A 1086 22.79 -7.94 -3.36
C ASN A 1086 23.77 -7.37 -2.33
N HIS A 1087 24.47 -6.29 -2.67
CA HIS A 1087 25.40 -5.61 -1.79
C HIS A 1087 24.91 -4.18 -1.47
N PRO A 1088 25.12 -3.67 -0.24
CA PRO A 1088 24.70 -2.31 0.16
C PRO A 1088 25.30 -1.16 -0.67
N SER A 1089 26.34 -1.42 -1.47
CA SER A 1089 26.90 -0.42 -2.40
C SER A 1089 26.05 -0.23 -3.67
N GLY A 1090 24.92 -0.94 -3.79
CA GLY A 1090 24.12 -1.01 -5.01
C GLY A 1090 24.67 -1.97 -6.07
N PHE A 1091 25.77 -2.68 -5.79
CA PHE A 1091 26.24 -3.76 -6.66
C PHE A 1091 25.36 -4.97 -6.47
N PHE A 1092 24.88 -5.54 -7.58
CA PHE A 1092 24.09 -6.77 -7.59
C PHE A 1092 24.55 -7.68 -8.73
N GLY A 1093 24.22 -8.97 -8.63
CA GLY A 1093 24.49 -9.95 -9.67
C GLY A 1093 23.53 -11.12 -9.57
N ARG A 1094 23.11 -11.66 -10.72
CA ARG A 1094 22.27 -12.85 -10.81
C ARG A 1094 22.94 -13.87 -11.71
N ALA A 1095 22.96 -15.13 -11.30
CA ALA A 1095 23.37 -16.27 -12.10
C ALA A 1095 22.23 -17.28 -12.13
N GLY A 1096 21.97 -17.85 -13.30
CA GLY A 1096 20.94 -18.87 -13.51
C GLY A 1096 21.52 -20.09 -14.20
N ALA A 1097 20.84 -21.22 -14.06
CA ALA A 1097 21.02 -22.37 -14.92
C ALA A 1097 19.67 -23.09 -15.05
N VAL A 1098 19.32 -23.50 -16.25
CA VAL A 1098 18.09 -24.25 -16.54
C VAL A 1098 18.47 -25.53 -17.25
N TRP A 1099 18.21 -26.66 -16.61
CA TRP A 1099 18.25 -27.96 -17.26
C TRP A 1099 16.86 -28.32 -17.75
N THR A 1100 16.76 -28.78 -18.99
CA THR A 1100 15.52 -29.25 -19.58
C THR A 1100 15.74 -30.64 -20.17
N ALA A 1101 14.84 -31.57 -19.87
CA ALA A 1101 14.78 -32.86 -20.55
C ALA A 1101 13.34 -33.19 -20.96
N GLN A 1102 13.13 -33.47 -22.24
CA GLN A 1102 11.82 -33.74 -22.83
C GLN A 1102 11.80 -35.12 -23.48
N SER A 1103 10.71 -35.86 -23.30
CA SER A 1103 10.41 -37.07 -24.06
C SER A 1103 9.04 -36.98 -24.69
N ASN A 1104 8.92 -37.43 -25.95
CA ASN A 1104 7.72 -37.31 -26.76
C ASN A 1104 7.26 -38.69 -27.24
N THR A 1105 5.94 -38.92 -27.29
CA THR A 1105 5.34 -40.16 -27.77
C THR A 1105 4.05 -39.88 -28.55
N GLY A 1106 3.69 -40.74 -29.50
CA GLY A 1106 2.43 -40.62 -30.27
C GLY A 1106 2.48 -39.70 -31.49
N TYR A 1107 3.61 -39.02 -31.71
CA TYR A 1107 3.83 -38.20 -32.92
C TYR A 1107 4.04 -39.08 -34.15
N SER A 1108 3.56 -38.61 -35.32
CA SER A 1108 3.74 -39.29 -36.60
C SER A 1108 4.17 -38.30 -37.67
N PRO A 1109 5.46 -38.30 -38.11
CA PRO A 1109 6.54 -39.18 -37.65
C PRO A 1109 6.94 -38.94 -36.19
N ASP A 1110 7.63 -39.90 -35.58
CA ASP A 1110 8.13 -39.79 -34.20
C ASP A 1110 8.95 -38.50 -34.01
N LEU A 1111 8.60 -37.69 -33.01
CA LEU A 1111 9.43 -36.58 -32.56
C LEU A 1111 10.42 -37.09 -31.50
N PRO A 1112 11.74 -36.89 -31.67
CA PRO A 1112 12.68 -37.29 -30.63
C PRO A 1112 12.53 -36.41 -29.38
N GLY A 1113 13.06 -36.88 -28.26
CA GLY A 1113 13.25 -36.08 -27.05
C GLY A 1113 14.53 -35.24 -27.11
N ASP A 1114 14.77 -34.43 -26.08
CA ASP A 1114 16.02 -33.66 -25.92
C ASP A 1114 16.42 -33.55 -24.43
N ASP A 1115 17.69 -33.23 -24.15
CA ASP A 1115 18.27 -33.09 -22.80
C ASP A 1115 19.48 -32.13 -22.84
N PHE A 1116 19.34 -30.93 -22.24
CA PHE A 1116 20.40 -29.92 -22.26
C PHE A 1116 20.33 -28.92 -21.10
N TRP A 1117 21.42 -28.16 -20.91
CA TRP A 1117 21.52 -27.03 -19.99
C TRP A 1117 21.59 -25.69 -20.74
N GLN A 1118 20.92 -24.69 -20.19
CA GLN A 1118 21.03 -23.27 -20.54
C GLN A 1118 21.54 -22.49 -19.31
N PHE A 1119 22.36 -21.46 -19.51
CA PHE A 1119 23.01 -20.69 -18.45
C PHE A 1119 22.75 -19.19 -18.59
#